data_AF-A0A521QP39-F1
#
_entry.id   AF-A0A521QP39-F1
#
_cell.length_a   1.000
_cell.length_b   1.000
_cell.length_c   1.000
_cell.angle_alpha   90.00
_cell.angle_beta   90.00
_cell.angle_gamma   90.00
#
_symmetry.space_group_name_H-M   'P 1'
#
loop_
_entity.id
_entity.type
_entity.pdbx_description
1 polymer ?
#
loop_
_entity_poly.entity_id
_entity_poly.type
_entity_poly.pdbx_seq_one_letter_code
_entity_poly.pdbx_strand_id
1 'polypeptide(L)'
;MSSPLTASAVLFQDDFSTNGPLNSANWDFNHWTQNNNSSFLGQTQMRQNLPSAENGMARIKMDTYTPPPPDNPNAPSNSYYGSEAITNQAWDLTGGGLAFEGKFKFEGNQGGMIAGFFSYEKFAPGVGHEMHDEIDFEIITTQMQKISTNIFKHQASGTPESKPVDGGLAIDHVYRFEWLPSVVRWYVDGKLIRETTENVPTKPQQLHINLWGAPQAGGPNGGPWGPNPGDPGGPNITDPTLLIAHTPAENKSYYFDVDYVKVERLATHLGDSGHNNLLGSAASEALDGAAGDDTLDGGEGHDTVAGGAGNDTLKGGVGDDSLYGGTGTNILSGGAGADRFHSGDGADTVRDTLADLHGDTFAAFGANDAVHIQGALVGRGDVVVTPGAGGTGGSSVTIGGTTFQMEGDQSGGDFMTVARGTGPDANTLLTFQNFLPTLAEGARVDSAKINGIANEPFLTGDGAVGYTAELKSAASAYANTLGYYKIAADGTIGDVNILFNNTMNVASGARTVDLGTPADGERVAFFLIQNGFSKFGALPDNLSFVTPGTGTPSDVDLGVPPVLSSATLGLLNGATIFHSLSTLNPNDALQVLSGTSAGGKELLIGFEDLPAATGDNDFQDIVISIKTNTDDFLLAA
;
A
#
# COMPACT_ATOMS: atom_id res chain seq x y z
N MET A 1 -11.43 -16.82 0.49
CA MET A 1 -10.94 -16.05 1.68
C MET A 1 -9.80 -16.84 2.30
N SER A 2 -8.63 -16.25 2.40
CA SER A 2 -7.41 -16.97 2.77
C SER A 2 -7.44 -17.44 4.23
N SER A 3 -7.19 -18.74 4.41
CA SER A 3 -7.15 -19.41 5.72
C SER A 3 -5.76 -19.23 6.36
N PRO A 4 -5.63 -19.41 7.69
CA PRO A 4 -4.33 -19.45 8.34
C PRO A 4 -3.42 -20.53 7.73
N LEU A 5 -2.13 -20.22 7.66
CA LEU A 5 -1.11 -21.09 7.12
C LEU A 5 -0.86 -22.31 8.03
N THR A 6 -0.51 -23.43 7.40
CA THR A 6 -0.22 -24.67 8.12
C THR A 6 1.09 -24.56 8.91
N ALA A 7 1.05 -24.94 10.18
CA ALA A 7 2.24 -25.03 11.03
C ALA A 7 3.08 -26.27 10.68
N SER A 8 4.39 -26.08 10.53
CA SER A 8 5.38 -27.15 10.41
C SER A 8 5.90 -27.63 11.76
N ALA A 9 5.88 -26.78 12.80
CA ALA A 9 6.25 -27.13 14.17
C ALA A 9 5.66 -26.16 15.20
N VAL A 10 5.36 -26.66 16.40
CA VAL A 10 5.11 -25.82 17.59
C VAL A 10 6.46 -25.50 18.23
N LEU A 11 6.81 -24.21 18.31
CA LEU A 11 8.06 -23.74 18.92
C LEU A 11 7.89 -23.45 20.40
N PHE A 12 6.70 -22.98 20.79
CA PHE A 12 6.33 -22.68 22.16
C PHE A 12 4.83 -22.85 22.34
N GLN A 13 4.42 -23.38 23.49
CA GLN A 13 3.03 -23.42 23.91
C GLN A 13 2.96 -23.41 25.43
N ASP A 14 2.03 -22.64 25.97
CA ASP A 14 1.67 -22.67 27.38
C ASP A 14 0.15 -22.67 27.51
N ASP A 15 -0.38 -23.77 28.04
CA ASP A 15 -1.82 -23.95 28.32
C ASP A 15 -2.16 -23.56 29.77
N PHE A 16 -1.21 -22.96 30.49
CA PHE A 16 -1.37 -22.45 31.85
C PHE A 16 -2.00 -23.47 32.83
N SER A 17 -1.70 -24.75 32.63
CA SER A 17 -2.39 -25.87 33.29
C SER A 17 -2.06 -26.03 34.78
N THR A 18 -1.09 -25.27 35.29
CA THR A 18 -0.62 -25.36 36.69
C THR A 18 -0.94 -24.07 37.42
N ASN A 19 -1.85 -24.15 38.40
CA ASN A 19 -2.21 -22.97 39.19
C ASN A 19 -1.02 -22.39 39.96
N GLY A 20 -0.97 -21.06 40.05
CA GLY A 20 0.07 -20.32 40.75
C GLY A 20 0.85 -19.39 39.81
N PRO A 21 2.02 -18.89 40.23
CA PRO A 21 2.84 -18.02 39.39
C PRO A 21 3.20 -18.70 38.07
N LEU A 22 3.15 -17.94 36.97
CA LEU A 22 3.60 -18.44 35.67
C LEU A 22 5.06 -18.90 35.72
N ASN A 23 5.40 -19.91 34.90
CA ASN A 23 6.69 -20.59 34.95
C ASN A 23 7.83 -19.65 34.52
N SER A 24 8.71 -19.28 35.46
CA SER A 24 9.83 -18.37 35.21
C SER A 24 10.89 -18.91 34.24
N ALA A 25 10.87 -20.21 33.90
CA ALA A 25 11.71 -20.76 32.84
C ALA A 25 11.21 -20.33 31.45
N ASN A 26 9.90 -20.12 31.31
CA ASN A 26 9.25 -19.73 30.06
C ASN A 26 9.07 -18.22 29.97
N TRP A 27 8.86 -17.56 31.11
CA TRP A 27 8.38 -16.19 31.18
C TRP A 27 9.28 -15.29 32.05
N ASP A 28 9.54 -14.09 31.56
CA ASP A 28 10.13 -12.96 32.27
C ASP A 28 9.01 -11.95 32.60
N PHE A 29 9.07 -11.43 33.81
CA PHE A 29 8.11 -10.46 34.36
C PHE A 29 8.80 -9.31 35.09
N ASN A 30 10.14 -9.32 35.10
CA ASN A 30 11.00 -8.30 35.69
C ASN A 30 11.85 -7.62 34.61
N HIS A 31 11.44 -7.75 33.35
CA HIS A 31 12.19 -7.30 32.19
C HIS A 31 12.49 -5.80 32.23
N TRP A 32 11.62 -5.04 32.87
CA TRP A 32 11.65 -3.59 32.89
C TRP A 32 12.19 -3.07 34.22
N THR A 33 12.97 -1.98 34.18
CA THR A 33 13.32 -1.25 35.41
C THR A 33 12.06 -0.79 36.14
N GLN A 34 12.15 -0.56 37.46
CA GLN A 34 11.05 -0.08 38.29
C GLN A 34 10.42 1.25 37.79
N ASN A 35 11.10 1.95 36.88
CA ASN A 35 10.68 3.20 36.26
C ASN A 35 10.52 3.11 34.73
N ASN A 36 10.66 1.92 34.11
CA ASN A 36 10.84 1.78 32.65
C ASN A 36 9.58 2.03 31.83
N ASN A 37 8.45 2.12 32.50
CA ASN A 37 7.30 2.73 31.93
C ASN A 37 6.71 3.56 33.06
N SER A 38 7.18 4.80 33.24
CA SER A 38 6.21 5.78 33.66
C SER A 38 5.19 5.79 32.52
N SER A 39 4.14 4.96 32.61
CA SER A 39 2.94 5.23 31.83
C SER A 39 2.73 6.72 31.92
N PHE A 40 2.38 7.36 30.83
CA PHE A 40 2.27 8.81 30.67
C PHE A 40 1.56 9.60 31.83
N LEU A 41 0.92 8.90 32.79
CA LEU A 41 0.45 9.35 34.12
C LEU A 41 1.45 9.33 35.32
N GLY A 42 2.68 8.84 35.17
CA GLY A 42 3.62 8.66 36.29
C GLY A 42 3.17 7.62 37.35
N GLN A 43 2.25 6.71 37.02
CA GLN A 43 1.53 5.89 38.01
C GLN A 43 1.37 4.40 37.68
N THR A 44 1.54 3.94 36.44
CA THR A 44 1.52 2.50 36.15
C THR A 44 2.91 1.95 36.35
N GLN A 45 3.13 1.19 37.42
CA GLN A 45 4.24 0.24 37.42
C GLN A 45 3.71 -1.08 36.91
N MET A 46 4.38 -1.64 35.91
CA MET A 46 4.27 -3.08 35.67
C MET A 46 4.85 -3.78 36.89
N ARG A 47 4.02 -4.55 37.59
CA ARG A 47 4.44 -5.21 38.82
C ARG A 47 5.47 -6.28 38.56
N GLN A 48 6.36 -6.41 39.54
CA GLN A 48 7.30 -7.52 39.69
C GLN A 48 6.67 -8.79 40.32
N ASN A 49 5.41 -8.71 40.81
CA ASN A 49 4.65 -9.85 41.33
C ASN A 49 3.55 -10.26 40.34
N LEU A 50 3.54 -11.56 40.04
CA LEU A 50 3.42 -12.09 38.69
C LEU A 50 1.98 -12.33 38.23
N PRO A 51 1.74 -12.27 36.91
CA PRO A 51 0.73 -13.09 36.26
C PRO A 51 0.67 -14.48 36.88
N SER A 52 -0.54 -14.96 37.15
CA SER A 52 -0.74 -16.29 37.71
C SER A 52 -1.69 -17.08 36.83
N ALA A 53 -1.44 -18.37 36.73
CA ALA A 53 -2.40 -19.30 36.20
C ALA A 53 -3.45 -19.63 37.28
N GLU A 54 -4.73 -19.59 36.91
CA GLU A 54 -5.83 -20.08 37.73
C GLU A 54 -6.83 -20.81 36.84
N ASN A 55 -7.15 -22.06 37.20
CA ASN A 55 -8.13 -22.90 36.49
C ASN A 55 -7.81 -23.12 35.00
N GLY A 56 -6.52 -23.22 34.66
CA GLY A 56 -6.07 -23.46 33.28
C GLY A 56 -6.00 -22.21 32.41
N MET A 57 -6.01 -21.01 32.98
CA MET A 57 -5.86 -19.75 32.24
C MET A 57 -4.83 -18.86 32.94
N ALA A 58 -3.98 -18.18 32.18
CA ALA A 58 -3.21 -17.06 32.72
C ALA A 58 -4.14 -15.87 32.98
N ARG A 59 -4.03 -15.29 34.18
CA ARG A 59 -4.77 -14.10 34.58
C ARG A 59 -3.82 -12.93 34.65
N ILE A 60 -3.78 -12.15 33.57
CA ILE A 60 -3.00 -10.92 33.51
C ILE A 60 -3.80 -9.84 34.23
N LYS A 61 -3.22 -9.28 35.29
CA LYS A 61 -3.94 -8.53 36.30
C LYS A 61 -3.60 -7.05 36.24
N MET A 62 -4.62 -6.22 36.38
CA MET A 62 -4.45 -4.81 36.74
C MET A 62 -5.17 -4.51 38.04
N ASP A 63 -4.48 -3.89 38.98
CA ASP A 63 -5.06 -3.50 40.25
C ASP A 63 -5.16 -1.99 40.43
N THR A 64 -6.20 -1.51 41.11
CA THR A 64 -6.29 -0.15 41.65
C THR A 64 -5.99 -0.16 43.15
N TYR A 65 -5.16 0.77 43.61
CA TYR A 65 -4.67 0.77 44.99
C TYR A 65 -4.68 2.15 45.66
N THR A 66 -5.18 2.18 46.90
CA THR A 66 -4.91 3.21 47.91
C THR A 66 -4.87 2.59 49.32
N PRO A 67 -3.83 2.81 50.16
CA PRO A 67 -2.56 3.52 49.91
C PRO A 67 -1.65 2.76 48.91
N PRO A 68 -0.46 3.29 48.55
CA PRO A 68 0.50 2.62 47.67
C PRO A 68 0.78 1.16 48.09
N PRO A 69 1.02 0.25 47.14
CA PRO A 69 1.15 -1.18 47.44
C PRO A 69 2.42 -1.47 48.26
N PRO A 70 2.45 -2.58 49.03
CA PRO A 70 3.55 -2.87 49.95
C PRO A 70 4.91 -3.07 49.27
N ASP A 71 4.92 -3.54 48.03
CA ASP A 71 6.11 -3.76 47.19
C ASP A 71 6.59 -2.49 46.46
N ASN A 72 5.79 -1.44 46.44
CA ASN A 72 6.25 -0.08 46.13
C ASN A 72 5.58 0.99 47.02
N PRO A 73 6.09 1.18 48.24
CA PRO A 73 5.53 2.14 49.19
C PRO A 73 5.70 3.60 48.78
N ASN A 74 6.51 3.90 47.75
CA ASN A 74 6.83 5.26 47.32
C ASN A 74 5.99 5.73 46.11
N ALA A 75 5.14 4.89 45.54
CA ALA A 75 4.29 5.32 44.44
C ALA A 75 3.23 6.35 44.86
N PRO A 76 2.70 7.13 43.91
CA PRO A 76 1.57 8.02 44.18
C PRO A 76 0.35 7.24 44.71
N SER A 77 -0.36 7.80 45.71
CA SER A 77 -1.70 7.35 46.09
C SER A 77 -2.69 7.59 44.95
N ASN A 78 -3.74 6.77 44.82
CA ASN A 78 -4.70 6.81 43.71
C ASN A 78 -4.07 6.39 42.37
N SER A 79 -3.38 5.24 42.35
CA SER A 79 -2.72 4.70 41.15
C SER A 79 -3.28 3.32 40.75
N TYR A 80 -2.91 2.86 39.56
CA TYR A 80 -3.17 1.50 39.10
C TYR A 80 -1.87 0.80 38.68
N TYR A 81 -1.87 -0.54 38.71
CA TYR A 81 -0.69 -1.36 38.48
C TYR A 81 -1.04 -2.51 37.55
N GLY A 82 -0.45 -2.51 36.37
CA GLY A 82 -0.57 -3.59 35.41
C GLY A 82 0.42 -4.72 35.67
N SER A 83 0.29 -5.80 34.91
CA SER A 83 1.26 -6.88 34.84
C SER A 83 1.52 -7.24 33.39
N GLU A 84 2.73 -7.72 33.10
CA GLU A 84 3.13 -8.22 31.79
C GLU A 84 3.89 -9.54 31.94
N ALA A 85 3.66 -10.47 31.02
CA ALA A 85 4.47 -11.65 30.85
C ALA A 85 5.13 -11.63 29.47
N ILE A 86 6.44 -11.85 29.45
CA ILE A 86 7.27 -11.82 28.25
C ILE A 86 7.93 -13.19 28.11
N THR A 87 7.90 -13.81 26.93
CA THR A 87 8.60 -15.08 26.76
C THR A 87 10.11 -14.90 26.87
N ASN A 88 10.82 -15.76 27.61
CA ASN A 88 12.30 -15.72 27.66
C ASN A 88 12.95 -15.96 26.29
N GLN A 89 12.26 -16.73 25.44
CA GLN A 89 12.63 -17.01 24.07
C GLN A 89 12.19 -15.88 23.14
N ALA A 90 12.96 -15.69 22.08
CA ALA A 90 12.60 -14.89 20.91
C ALA A 90 12.80 -15.72 19.65
N TRP A 91 12.02 -15.42 18.62
CA TRP A 91 12.03 -16.18 17.36
C TRP A 91 12.29 -15.25 16.18
N ASP A 92 12.97 -15.79 15.17
CA ASP A 92 13.25 -15.14 13.89
C ASP A 92 12.75 -15.98 12.72
N LEU A 93 12.86 -15.43 11.51
CA LEU A 93 12.35 -16.02 10.28
C LEU A 93 13.31 -17.01 9.60
N THR A 94 14.46 -17.35 10.20
CA THR A 94 15.51 -18.18 9.57
C THR A 94 15.05 -19.59 9.17
N GLY A 95 13.92 -20.06 9.72
CA GLY A 95 13.35 -21.38 9.40
C GLY A 95 11.99 -21.34 8.71
N GLY A 96 11.53 -20.19 8.24
CA GLY A 96 10.18 -19.98 7.68
C GLY A 96 9.39 -18.89 8.40
N GLY A 97 8.15 -18.65 7.97
CA GLY A 97 7.22 -17.76 8.67
C GLY A 97 6.97 -18.18 10.11
N LEU A 98 6.52 -17.25 10.94
CA LEU A 98 6.09 -17.53 12.31
C LEU A 98 4.61 -17.19 12.48
N ALA A 99 3.93 -17.91 13.36
CA ALA A 99 2.62 -17.51 13.82
C ALA A 99 2.59 -17.42 15.35
N PHE A 100 1.99 -16.35 15.84
CA PHE A 100 1.69 -16.14 17.24
C PHE A 100 0.18 -16.24 17.40
N GLU A 101 -0.26 -17.15 18.26
CA GLU A 101 -1.66 -17.43 18.49
C GLU A 101 -1.96 -17.42 19.98
N GLY A 102 -3.08 -16.81 20.35
CA GLY A 102 -3.58 -16.80 21.71
C GLY A 102 -5.09 -16.91 21.72
N LYS A 103 -5.64 -17.61 22.71
CA LYS A 103 -7.08 -17.61 22.95
C LYS A 103 -7.36 -16.84 24.23
N PHE A 104 -8.09 -15.75 24.12
CA PHE A 104 -8.28 -14.85 25.24
C PHE A 104 -9.56 -14.03 25.16
N LYS A 105 -9.91 -13.42 26.29
CA LYS A 105 -11.00 -12.46 26.45
C LYS A 105 -10.65 -11.42 27.52
N PHE A 106 -11.34 -10.29 27.50
CA PHE A 106 -11.26 -9.33 28.60
C PHE A 106 -12.40 -9.56 29.61
N GLU A 107 -12.05 -9.85 30.87
CA GLU A 107 -13.01 -10.01 31.96
C GLU A 107 -13.29 -8.67 32.65
N GLY A 108 -14.07 -7.82 31.97
CA GLY A 108 -14.48 -6.55 32.53
C GLY A 108 -15.43 -5.77 31.63
N ASN A 109 -16.20 -4.86 32.23
CA ASN A 109 -17.07 -3.92 31.52
C ASN A 109 -16.58 -2.47 31.66
N GLN A 110 -15.41 -2.26 32.27
CA GLN A 110 -14.88 -0.95 32.55
C GLN A 110 -13.92 -0.50 31.44
N GLY A 111 -14.10 0.72 30.98
CA GLY A 111 -13.22 1.35 29.99
C GLY A 111 -11.93 1.90 30.60
N GLY A 112 -11.05 2.40 29.74
CA GLY A 112 -9.80 3.06 30.13
C GLY A 112 -8.65 2.08 30.40
N MET A 113 -8.69 0.88 29.84
CA MET A 113 -7.62 -0.11 29.87
C MET A 113 -7.29 -0.57 28.46
N ILE A 114 -6.09 -1.14 28.31
CA ILE A 114 -5.63 -1.81 27.11
C ILE A 114 -5.07 -3.17 27.55
N ALA A 115 -5.63 -4.24 26.98
CA ALA A 115 -5.08 -5.58 27.10
C ALA A 115 -4.32 -5.93 25.82
N GLY A 116 -3.02 -6.17 25.93
CA GLY A 116 -2.14 -6.44 24.80
C GLY A 116 -1.82 -7.92 24.66
N PHE A 117 -1.86 -8.41 23.42
CA PHE A 117 -1.23 -9.66 22.96
C PHE A 117 -0.42 -9.31 21.71
N PHE A 118 0.90 -9.30 21.81
CA PHE A 118 1.74 -8.72 20.78
C PHE A 118 3.12 -9.38 20.73
N SER A 119 3.81 -9.19 19.61
CA SER A 119 5.23 -9.51 19.52
C SER A 119 6.05 -8.23 19.62
N TYR A 120 7.19 -8.31 20.30
CA TYR A 120 8.08 -7.16 20.49
C TYR A 120 9.54 -7.58 20.33
N GLU A 121 10.37 -6.74 19.73
CA GLU A 121 11.81 -7.01 19.57
C GLU A 121 12.47 -7.36 20.91
N LYS A 122 13.38 -8.34 20.92
CA LYS A 122 14.08 -8.73 22.14
C LYS A 122 15.10 -7.68 22.59
N PHE A 123 14.96 -7.23 23.84
CA PHE A 123 15.93 -6.31 24.48
C PHE A 123 16.59 -6.91 25.72
N ALA A 124 17.65 -6.24 26.19
CA ALA A 124 18.29 -6.58 27.44
C ALA A 124 17.43 -6.07 28.62
N PRO A 125 17.24 -6.87 29.69
CA PRO A 125 16.47 -6.43 30.85
C PRO A 125 16.97 -5.09 31.41
N GLY A 126 16.03 -4.20 31.69
CA GLY A 126 16.28 -2.89 32.28
C GLY A 126 16.72 -1.80 31.29
N VAL A 127 16.68 -2.06 29.98
CA VAL A 127 16.95 -1.04 28.95
C VAL A 127 15.63 -0.72 28.23
N GLY A 128 15.13 0.50 28.42
CA GLY A 128 14.04 1.03 27.59
C GLY A 128 14.58 1.39 26.22
N HIS A 129 13.81 1.12 25.17
CA HIS A 129 14.18 1.44 23.81
C HIS A 129 13.06 2.24 23.15
N GLU A 130 13.42 3.41 22.63
CA GLU A 130 12.49 4.19 21.84
C GLU A 130 12.30 3.55 20.46
N MET A 131 13.28 2.77 19.95
CA MET A 131 13.26 2.10 18.63
C MET A 131 13.11 0.59 18.77
N HIS A 132 12.09 0.03 18.11
CA HIS A 132 11.77 -1.40 18.13
C HIS A 132 10.94 -1.81 16.91
N ASP A 133 10.89 -3.13 16.69
CA ASP A 133 9.90 -3.78 15.83
C ASP A 133 8.80 -4.45 16.68
N GLU A 134 7.54 -4.39 16.26
CA GLU A 134 6.37 -4.90 17.02
C GLU A 134 5.18 -5.26 16.12
N ILE A 135 4.35 -6.21 16.56
CA ILE A 135 3.08 -6.62 15.92
C ILE A 135 2.01 -6.77 16.99
N ASP A 136 0.90 -6.05 16.86
CA ASP A 136 -0.09 -5.91 17.94
C ASP A 136 -1.43 -6.58 17.65
N PHE A 137 -1.97 -7.20 18.69
CA PHE A 137 -3.40 -7.19 19.02
C PHE A 137 -3.63 -6.43 20.34
N GLU A 138 -4.55 -5.48 20.32
CA GLU A 138 -4.91 -4.71 21.51
C GLU A 138 -6.43 -4.65 21.69
N ILE A 139 -6.89 -5.08 22.86
CA ILE A 139 -8.26 -4.83 23.32
C ILE A 139 -8.27 -3.43 23.96
N ILE A 140 -8.84 -2.47 23.25
CA ILE A 140 -9.16 -1.16 23.82
C ILE A 140 -10.49 -1.31 24.56
N THR A 141 -10.49 -1.28 25.89
CA THR A 141 -11.69 -1.68 26.66
C THR A 141 -12.86 -0.69 26.59
N THR A 142 -12.65 0.50 26.00
CA THR A 142 -13.74 1.42 25.62
C THR A 142 -14.45 1.00 24.33
N GLN A 143 -13.88 0.04 23.60
CA GLN A 143 -14.33 -0.46 22.30
C GLN A 143 -14.45 -1.98 22.31
N MET A 144 -15.21 -2.53 23.26
CA MET A 144 -15.42 -3.98 23.45
C MET A 144 -16.07 -4.73 22.27
N GLN A 145 -16.21 -4.11 21.10
CA GLN A 145 -16.71 -4.70 19.85
C GLN A 145 -15.66 -4.76 18.75
N LYS A 146 -14.47 -4.15 18.95
CA LYS A 146 -13.43 -4.06 17.93
C LYS A 146 -12.06 -4.36 18.50
N ILE A 147 -11.32 -5.26 17.86
CA ILE A 147 -9.91 -5.51 18.19
C ILE A 147 -9.02 -4.52 17.44
N SER A 148 -8.10 -3.87 18.13
CA SER A 148 -7.09 -3.01 17.50
C SER A 148 -5.90 -3.85 17.06
N THR A 149 -5.33 -3.49 15.92
CA THR A 149 -4.11 -4.09 15.36
C THR A 149 -3.15 -2.97 15.00
N ASN A 150 -1.85 -3.19 15.17
CA ASN A 150 -0.83 -2.27 14.73
C ASN A 150 0.48 -3.01 14.43
N ILE A 151 1.41 -2.31 13.80
CA ILE A 151 2.71 -2.85 13.41
C ILE A 151 3.75 -1.74 13.48
N PHE A 152 4.96 -2.08 13.91
CA PHE A 152 6.08 -1.15 13.97
C PHE A 152 7.32 -1.76 13.35
N LYS A 153 8.06 -0.96 12.58
CA LYS A 153 9.42 -1.25 12.14
C LYS A 153 10.31 -0.08 12.50
N HIS A 154 11.20 -0.28 13.46
CA HIS A 154 12.19 0.71 13.87
C HIS A 154 11.59 2.13 14.12
N GLN A 155 10.55 2.23 14.95
CA GLN A 155 9.72 3.42 15.25
C GLN A 155 8.74 3.89 14.18
N ALA A 156 8.88 3.47 12.92
CA ALA A 156 7.85 3.75 11.93
C ALA A 156 6.61 2.91 12.28
N SER A 157 5.62 3.56 12.87
CA SER A 157 4.31 2.95 13.10
C SER A 157 3.60 2.80 11.76
N GLY A 158 3.01 1.64 11.53
CA GLY A 158 1.88 1.53 10.62
C GLY A 158 0.68 2.34 11.13
N THR A 159 -0.39 2.37 10.34
CA THR A 159 -1.65 2.97 10.80
C THR A 159 -2.38 1.95 11.68
N PRO A 160 -2.66 2.23 12.96
CA PRO A 160 -3.40 1.27 13.78
C PRO A 160 -4.84 1.16 13.28
N GLU A 161 -5.39 -0.06 13.20
CA GLU A 161 -6.74 -0.33 12.68
C GLU A 161 -7.58 -1.11 13.69
N SER A 162 -8.81 -0.65 13.94
CA SER A 162 -9.76 -1.33 14.81
C SER A 162 -10.82 -2.10 13.99
N LYS A 163 -10.75 -3.43 14.03
CA LYS A 163 -11.60 -4.33 13.24
C LYS A 163 -12.74 -4.89 14.10
N PRO A 164 -14.00 -4.89 13.61
CA PRO A 164 -15.12 -5.53 14.30
C PRO A 164 -14.84 -7.01 14.57
N VAL A 165 -15.25 -7.49 15.75
CA VAL A 165 -15.21 -8.90 16.13
C VAL A 165 -16.63 -9.39 16.43
N ASP A 166 -17.02 -10.49 15.80
CA ASP A 166 -18.36 -11.05 15.92
C ASP A 166 -18.61 -11.51 17.38
N GLY A 167 -19.63 -10.95 18.04
CA GLY A 167 -19.92 -11.25 19.44
C GLY A 167 -19.18 -10.37 20.47
N GLY A 168 -18.18 -9.61 20.03
CA GLY A 168 -17.39 -8.69 20.87
C GLY A 168 -16.39 -9.38 21.79
N LEU A 169 -15.58 -8.60 22.50
CA LEU A 169 -14.33 -9.05 23.12
C LEU A 169 -14.47 -9.60 24.56
N ALA A 170 -15.71 -9.76 25.02
CA ALA A 170 -16.02 -10.27 26.37
C ALA A 170 -16.18 -11.81 26.40
N ILE A 171 -16.09 -12.46 25.25
CA ILE A 171 -16.08 -13.92 25.10
C ILE A 171 -14.73 -14.36 24.52
N ASP A 172 -14.43 -15.65 24.63
CA ASP A 172 -13.17 -16.19 24.10
C ASP A 172 -13.18 -16.18 22.57
N HIS A 173 -12.09 -15.69 22.01
CA HIS A 173 -11.77 -15.79 20.58
C HIS A 173 -10.34 -16.30 20.42
N VAL A 174 -10.06 -16.93 19.28
CA VAL A 174 -8.69 -17.27 18.87
C VAL A 174 -8.15 -16.13 18.02
N TYR A 175 -7.10 -15.47 18.52
CA TYR A 175 -6.39 -14.41 17.82
C TYR A 175 -5.07 -14.96 17.31
N ARG A 176 -4.77 -14.70 16.05
CA ARG A 176 -3.54 -15.18 15.41
C ARG A 176 -2.97 -14.11 14.52
N PHE A 177 -1.67 -13.85 14.60
CA PHE A 177 -0.96 -13.12 13.56
C PHE A 177 0.18 -13.97 13.00
N GLU A 178 0.33 -13.89 11.68
CA GLU A 178 1.36 -14.59 10.91
C GLU A 178 2.36 -13.55 10.42
N TRP A 179 3.63 -13.80 10.69
CA TRP A 179 4.77 -12.96 10.33
C TRP A 179 5.60 -13.71 9.28
N LEU A 180 5.51 -13.24 8.04
CA LEU A 180 6.36 -13.63 6.92
C LEU A 180 7.38 -12.52 6.65
N PRO A 181 8.47 -12.79 5.90
CA PRO A 181 9.45 -11.75 5.57
C PRO A 181 8.85 -10.51 4.91
N SER A 182 7.86 -10.70 4.04
CA SER A 182 7.28 -9.63 3.22
C SER A 182 5.86 -9.19 3.64
N VAL A 183 5.20 -9.92 4.54
CA VAL A 183 3.79 -9.63 4.92
C VAL A 183 3.47 -10.08 6.36
N VAL A 184 2.63 -9.30 7.04
CA VAL A 184 1.97 -9.70 8.29
C VAL A 184 0.46 -9.83 8.08
N ARG A 185 -0.15 -10.89 8.63
CA ARG A 185 -1.57 -11.22 8.46
C ARG A 185 -2.22 -11.51 9.80
N TRP A 186 -3.36 -10.88 10.11
CA TRP A 186 -4.09 -11.03 11.36
C TRP A 186 -5.42 -11.76 11.14
N TYR A 187 -5.72 -12.67 12.05
CA TYR A 187 -6.91 -13.49 12.04
C TYR A 187 -7.60 -13.48 13.40
N VAL A 188 -8.93 -13.56 13.35
CA VAL A 188 -9.79 -13.84 14.50
C VAL A 188 -10.69 -15.01 14.16
N ASP A 189 -10.67 -16.05 14.98
CA ASP A 189 -11.38 -17.32 14.77
C ASP A 189 -11.13 -17.92 13.38
N GLY A 190 -9.89 -17.80 12.90
CA GLY A 190 -9.45 -18.30 11.59
C GLY A 190 -9.89 -17.44 10.40
N LYS A 191 -10.60 -16.33 10.61
CA LYS A 191 -10.96 -15.38 9.56
C LYS A 191 -9.91 -14.28 9.46
N LEU A 192 -9.35 -14.07 8.26
CA LEU A 192 -8.47 -12.92 7.99
C LEU A 192 -9.24 -11.62 8.22
N ILE A 193 -8.69 -10.73 9.06
CA ILE A 193 -9.29 -9.43 9.37
C ILE A 193 -8.43 -8.25 8.91
N ARG A 194 -7.13 -8.49 8.70
CA ARG A 194 -6.15 -7.50 8.26
C ARG A 194 -4.92 -8.19 7.70
N GLU A 195 -4.25 -7.52 6.78
CA GLU A 195 -2.91 -7.85 6.32
C GLU A 195 -2.17 -6.56 5.96
N THR A 196 -0.83 -6.59 5.95
CA THR A 196 -0.02 -5.47 5.49
C THR A 196 1.38 -5.92 5.06
N THR A 197 1.91 -5.27 4.03
CA THR A 197 3.33 -5.36 3.62
C THR A 197 4.15 -4.18 4.17
N GLU A 198 3.50 -3.18 4.77
CA GLU A 198 4.16 -2.02 5.34
C GLU A 198 4.75 -2.33 6.72
N ASN A 199 5.95 -1.80 6.99
CA ASN A 199 6.61 -1.88 8.30
C ASN A 199 6.71 -3.32 8.86
N VAL A 200 6.87 -4.32 7.99
CA VAL A 200 7.04 -5.71 8.41
C VAL A 200 8.32 -5.84 9.26
N PRO A 201 8.22 -6.38 10.49
CA PRO A 201 9.36 -6.60 11.38
C PRO A 201 10.47 -7.43 10.76
N THR A 202 11.69 -7.15 11.19
CA THR A 202 12.93 -7.81 10.74
C THR A 202 13.75 -8.35 11.90
N LYS A 203 13.46 -7.93 13.13
CA LYS A 203 14.21 -8.31 14.34
C LYS A 203 13.55 -9.48 15.07
N PRO A 204 14.33 -10.34 15.76
CA PRO A 204 13.77 -11.44 16.55
C PRO A 204 12.75 -10.94 17.58
N GLN A 205 11.60 -11.61 17.63
CA GLN A 205 10.43 -11.18 18.40
C GLN A 205 10.19 -12.07 19.62
N GLN A 206 9.88 -11.48 20.78
CA GLN A 206 9.34 -12.14 21.97
C GLN A 206 7.81 -12.01 21.97
N LEU A 207 7.10 -12.97 22.54
CA LEU A 207 5.65 -12.85 22.79
C LEU A 207 5.43 -12.12 24.11
N HIS A 208 4.55 -11.12 24.10
CA HIS A 208 4.13 -10.33 25.25
C HIS A 208 2.62 -10.45 25.48
N ILE A 209 2.23 -10.53 26.75
CA ILE A 209 0.84 -10.37 27.19
C ILE A 209 0.78 -9.42 28.36
N ASN A 210 -0.02 -8.35 28.27
CA ASN A 210 -0.09 -7.34 29.32
C ASN A 210 -1.51 -6.79 29.52
N LEU A 211 -1.70 -6.11 30.65
CA LEU A 211 -2.88 -5.30 30.92
C LEU A 211 -2.45 -4.02 31.62
N TRP A 212 -2.81 -2.87 31.04
CA TRP A 212 -2.44 -1.56 31.54
C TRP A 212 -3.57 -0.54 31.35
N GLY A 213 -3.51 0.59 32.06
CA GLY A 213 -4.53 1.64 31.99
C GLY A 213 -4.17 2.74 30.98
N ALA A 214 -5.14 3.17 30.19
CA ALA A 214 -5.00 4.21 29.17
C ALA A 214 -4.88 5.62 29.82
N PRO A 215 -4.14 6.57 29.21
CA PRO A 215 -3.93 7.90 29.78
C PRO A 215 -5.23 8.71 29.96
N GLN A 216 -5.31 9.53 31.02
CA GLN A 216 -6.38 10.52 31.22
C GLN A 216 -5.98 11.89 30.63
N ALA A 217 -6.96 12.69 30.22
CA ALA A 217 -6.71 14.06 29.77
C ALA A 217 -6.08 14.93 30.89
N GLY A 218 -4.93 15.55 30.60
CA GLY A 218 -4.27 16.52 31.50
C GLY A 218 -3.12 15.99 32.37
N GLY A 219 -2.61 14.79 32.09
CA GLY A 219 -1.38 14.27 32.70
C GLY A 219 -0.09 14.94 32.18
N PRO A 220 1.06 14.78 32.88
CA PRO A 220 2.30 15.49 32.56
C PRO A 220 2.93 15.10 31.22
N ASN A 221 2.60 13.95 30.64
CA ASN A 221 3.00 13.57 29.29
C ASN A 221 1.74 13.08 28.55
N GLY A 222 1.30 13.71 27.46
CA GLY A 222 0.22 13.18 26.60
C GLY A 222 -1.20 13.62 27.00
N GLY A 223 -1.82 14.40 26.12
CA GLY A 223 -3.23 14.78 26.19
C GLY A 223 -4.17 13.59 25.89
N PRO A 224 -5.51 13.83 25.82
CA PRO A 224 -6.45 12.79 25.45
C PRO A 224 -6.03 12.14 24.12
N TRP A 225 -5.85 10.82 24.10
CA TRP A 225 -5.74 10.07 22.85
C TRP A 225 -7.02 10.30 22.06
N GLY A 226 -6.92 10.65 20.78
CA GLY A 226 -8.09 10.82 19.94
C GLY A 226 -8.78 9.48 19.65
N PRO A 227 -9.83 9.47 18.82
CA PRO A 227 -10.21 8.28 18.07
C PRO A 227 -8.97 7.65 17.42
N ASN A 228 -8.95 6.32 17.30
CA ASN A 228 -7.88 5.60 16.62
C ASN A 228 -7.74 6.13 15.17
N PRO A 229 -6.55 6.45 14.64
CA PRO A 229 -6.40 6.88 13.25
C PRO A 229 -7.04 5.95 12.21
N GLY A 230 -7.00 4.63 12.40
CA GLY A 230 -7.72 3.67 11.54
C GLY A 230 -9.18 3.39 11.94
N ASP A 231 -9.71 4.09 12.95
CA ASP A 231 -11.14 4.18 13.23
C ASP A 231 -11.52 5.62 13.65
N PRO A 232 -11.45 6.60 12.74
CA PRO A 232 -11.66 8.02 13.06
C PRO A 232 -13.06 8.32 13.65
N GLY A 233 -14.03 7.46 13.39
CA GLY A 233 -15.39 7.54 13.92
C GLY A 233 -15.61 6.79 15.25
N GLY A 234 -14.58 6.12 15.76
CA GLY A 234 -14.62 5.37 17.01
C GLY A 234 -14.69 6.28 18.25
N PRO A 235 -15.18 5.77 19.40
CA PRO A 235 -15.14 6.53 20.64
C PRO A 235 -13.68 6.76 21.06
N ASN A 236 -13.48 7.82 21.84
CA ASN A 236 -12.17 8.19 22.35
C ASN A 236 -11.55 7.02 23.16
N ILE A 237 -10.27 6.71 22.90
CA ILE A 237 -9.52 5.65 23.60
C ILE A 237 -9.34 5.98 25.09
N THR A 238 -9.28 7.27 25.42
CA THR A 238 -9.27 7.76 26.81
C THR A 238 -10.66 7.70 27.42
N ASP A 239 -10.78 6.89 28.47
CA ASP A 239 -11.95 6.87 29.35
C ASP A 239 -11.60 7.50 30.70
N PRO A 240 -12.11 8.70 31.01
CA PRO A 240 -11.92 9.30 32.32
C PRO A 240 -12.68 8.55 33.43
N THR A 241 -13.50 7.54 33.09
CA THR A 241 -14.29 6.75 34.05
C THR A 241 -13.56 5.53 34.61
N LEU A 242 -12.29 5.30 34.24
CA LEU A 242 -11.45 4.33 34.94
C LEU A 242 -11.47 4.63 36.45
N LEU A 243 -12.08 3.72 37.21
CA LEU A 243 -12.31 3.89 38.65
C LEU A 243 -10.98 3.74 39.39
N ILE A 244 -10.36 4.86 39.70
CA ILE A 244 -9.21 4.92 40.59
C ILE A 244 -9.69 4.72 42.04
N ALA A 245 -8.96 3.92 42.82
CA ALA A 245 -9.24 3.74 44.24
C ALA A 245 -8.76 4.97 45.02
N HIS A 246 -9.64 5.65 45.75
CA HIS A 246 -9.31 6.76 46.66
C HIS A 246 -9.24 6.34 48.13
N THR A 247 -9.75 5.15 48.43
CA THR A 247 -9.73 4.52 49.74
C THR A 247 -9.39 3.03 49.59
N PRO A 248 -8.87 2.37 50.64
CA PRO A 248 -8.62 0.92 50.59
C PRO A 248 -9.84 0.07 50.25
N ALA A 249 -11.05 0.57 50.55
CA ALA A 249 -12.30 -0.12 50.26
C ALA A 249 -12.68 -0.09 48.76
N GLU A 250 -12.05 0.77 47.98
CA GLU A 250 -12.29 0.94 46.53
C GLU A 250 -11.27 0.18 45.67
N ASN A 251 -10.29 -0.50 46.29
CA ASN A 251 -9.32 -1.32 45.56
C ASN A 251 -10.05 -2.41 44.75
N LYS A 252 -9.71 -2.51 43.47
CA LYS A 252 -10.30 -3.48 42.53
C LYS A 252 -9.22 -4.13 41.70
N SER A 253 -9.50 -5.35 41.25
CA SER A 253 -8.70 -6.08 40.28
C SER A 253 -9.50 -6.19 38.97
N TYR A 254 -8.82 -6.06 37.84
CA TYR A 254 -9.30 -6.36 36.50
C TYR A 254 -8.40 -7.43 35.89
N TYR A 255 -8.98 -8.25 35.01
CA TYR A 255 -8.30 -9.43 34.48
C TYR A 255 -8.44 -9.50 32.97
N PHE A 256 -7.31 -9.73 32.32
CA PHE A 256 -7.22 -10.20 30.96
C PHE A 256 -6.89 -11.70 31.03
N ASP A 257 -7.89 -12.51 30.71
CA ASP A 257 -7.80 -13.97 30.87
C ASP A 257 -7.39 -14.59 29.54
N VAL A 258 -6.30 -15.36 29.59
CA VAL A 258 -5.67 -16.01 28.44
C VAL A 258 -5.68 -17.52 28.67
N ASP A 259 -6.44 -18.24 27.86
CA ASP A 259 -6.64 -19.69 27.92
C ASP A 259 -5.35 -20.43 27.52
N TYR A 260 -4.79 -20.07 26.38
CA TYR A 260 -3.48 -20.56 25.95
C TYR A 260 -2.77 -19.54 25.08
N VAL A 261 -1.46 -19.71 24.95
CA VAL A 261 -0.64 -19.08 23.91
C VAL A 261 0.21 -20.11 23.19
N LYS A 262 0.51 -19.83 21.92
CA LYS A 262 1.25 -20.73 21.06
C LYS A 262 2.07 -19.91 20.05
N VAL A 263 3.32 -20.32 19.82
CA VAL A 263 4.17 -19.83 18.73
C VAL A 263 4.53 -21.00 17.84
N GLU A 264 4.25 -20.87 16.55
CA GLU A 264 4.43 -21.91 15.55
C GLU A 264 5.38 -21.46 14.44
N ARG A 265 6.13 -22.42 13.91
CA ARG A 265 6.79 -22.27 12.62
C ARG A 265 5.80 -22.62 11.54
N LEU A 266 5.71 -21.78 10.52
CA LEU A 266 4.88 -22.01 9.34
C LEU A 266 5.66 -22.84 8.31
N ALA A 267 4.95 -23.64 7.52
CA ALA A 267 5.52 -24.22 6.31
C ALA A 267 5.66 -23.11 5.25
N THR A 268 6.89 -22.62 5.07
CA THR A 268 7.19 -21.53 4.13
C THR A 268 8.39 -21.90 3.28
N HIS A 269 8.28 -21.69 1.97
CA HIS A 269 9.39 -21.73 1.03
C HIS A 269 10.01 -20.33 0.96
N LEU A 270 11.22 -20.19 1.48
CA LEU A 270 11.93 -18.91 1.52
C LEU A 270 13.02 -18.86 0.44
N GLY A 271 13.04 -17.75 -0.27
CA GLY A 271 14.14 -17.28 -1.11
C GLY A 271 15.27 -16.65 -0.30
N ASP A 272 16.19 -16.02 -1.02
CA ASP A 272 17.32 -15.27 -0.49
C ASP A 272 17.41 -13.88 -1.13
N SER A 273 18.62 -13.37 -1.38
CA SER A 273 18.81 -12.03 -1.96
C SER A 273 19.14 -12.08 -3.46
N GLY A 274 19.01 -13.24 -4.10
CA GLY A 274 19.25 -13.42 -5.53
C GLY A 274 18.01 -13.98 -6.23
N HIS A 275 18.05 -14.03 -7.55
CA HIS A 275 16.96 -14.58 -8.37
C HIS A 275 16.68 -16.04 -8.00
N ASN A 276 15.50 -16.29 -7.45
CA ASN A 276 15.00 -17.57 -7.01
C ASN A 276 13.88 -18.08 -7.92
N ASN A 277 13.75 -19.41 -7.99
CA ASN A 277 12.62 -20.07 -8.65
C ASN A 277 11.97 -21.02 -7.65
N LEU A 278 10.86 -20.59 -7.05
CA LEU A 278 10.15 -21.35 -6.02
C LEU A 278 8.88 -21.96 -6.61
N LEU A 279 8.68 -23.25 -6.36
CA LEU A 279 7.50 -23.98 -6.80
C LEU A 279 6.83 -24.60 -5.57
N GLY A 280 5.54 -24.31 -5.40
CA GLY A 280 4.67 -24.97 -4.45
C GLY A 280 4.13 -26.28 -5.00
N SER A 281 3.10 -26.81 -4.35
CA SER A 281 2.55 -28.14 -4.58
C SER A 281 1.04 -28.10 -4.80
N ALA A 282 0.30 -29.03 -4.22
CA ALA A 282 -1.16 -29.04 -4.23
C ALA A 282 -1.74 -28.68 -2.84
N ALA A 283 -0.88 -28.23 -1.93
CA ALA A 283 -1.21 -27.87 -0.57
C ALA A 283 -1.17 -26.36 -0.42
N SER A 284 -1.98 -25.81 0.48
CA SER A 284 -1.91 -24.39 0.84
C SER A 284 -0.57 -24.08 1.51
N GLU A 285 0.27 -23.33 0.80
CA GLU A 285 1.66 -23.04 1.15
C GLU A 285 1.93 -21.53 1.20
N ALA A 286 3.04 -21.16 1.84
CA ALA A 286 3.57 -19.80 1.77
C ALA A 286 4.90 -19.81 1.03
N LEU A 287 5.03 -18.97 0.01
CA LEU A 287 6.24 -18.74 -0.76
C LEU A 287 6.64 -17.27 -0.60
N ASP A 288 7.90 -17.00 -0.27
CA ASP A 288 8.42 -15.63 -0.16
C ASP A 288 9.79 -15.57 -0.86
N GLY A 289 9.90 -14.80 -1.95
CA GLY A 289 11.12 -14.63 -2.75
C GLY A 289 12.19 -13.82 -2.03
N ALA A 290 11.77 -12.98 -1.09
CA ALA A 290 12.58 -12.02 -0.36
C ALA A 290 13.17 -10.91 -1.24
N ALA A 291 14.37 -11.03 -1.78
CA ALA A 291 14.93 -9.98 -2.64
C ALA A 291 15.61 -10.58 -3.87
N GLY A 292 15.53 -9.89 -4.99
CA GLY A 292 15.92 -10.42 -6.29
C GLY A 292 14.75 -10.33 -7.26
N ASP A 293 15.02 -10.58 -8.53
CA ASP A 293 13.96 -10.72 -9.52
C ASP A 293 13.53 -12.19 -9.49
N ASP A 294 12.47 -12.56 -8.80
CA ASP A 294 12.13 -13.95 -8.50
C ASP A 294 11.01 -14.49 -9.40
N THR A 295 10.93 -15.83 -9.50
CA THR A 295 9.80 -16.53 -10.13
C THR A 295 9.17 -17.49 -9.13
N LEU A 296 7.91 -17.26 -8.78
CA LEU A 296 7.18 -18.06 -7.78
C LEU A 296 5.90 -18.63 -8.41
N ASP A 297 5.64 -19.93 -8.22
CA ASP A 297 4.40 -20.61 -8.61
C ASP A 297 3.82 -21.37 -7.40
N GLY A 298 2.65 -20.97 -6.90
CA GLY A 298 1.96 -21.58 -5.75
C GLY A 298 1.50 -23.00 -6.05
N GLY A 299 0.94 -23.23 -7.24
CA GLY A 299 0.51 -24.54 -7.71
C GLY A 299 -0.99 -24.74 -7.57
N GLU A 300 -1.43 -25.76 -6.85
CA GLU A 300 -2.83 -25.86 -6.39
C GLU A 300 -2.85 -25.62 -4.89
N GLY A 301 -3.91 -25.05 -4.34
CA GLY A 301 -3.97 -24.75 -2.92
C GLY A 301 -4.70 -23.47 -2.63
N HIS A 302 -4.38 -22.88 -1.49
CA HIS A 302 -4.81 -21.53 -1.14
C HIS A 302 -3.55 -20.86 -0.64
N ASP A 303 -2.77 -20.37 -1.58
CA ASP A 303 -1.38 -20.05 -1.39
C ASP A 303 -1.20 -18.59 -1.00
N THR A 304 -0.07 -18.34 -0.36
CA THR A 304 0.40 -16.99 -0.03
C THR A 304 1.73 -16.81 -0.72
N VAL A 305 1.76 -16.03 -1.80
CA VAL A 305 2.91 -15.88 -2.68
C VAL A 305 3.39 -14.43 -2.63
N ALA A 306 4.57 -14.19 -2.07
CA ALA A 306 5.17 -12.86 -1.96
C ALA A 306 6.48 -12.79 -2.76
N GLY A 307 6.58 -11.83 -3.68
CA GLY A 307 7.81 -11.59 -4.45
C GLY A 307 8.88 -10.95 -3.57
N GLY A 308 8.54 -9.79 -3.01
CA GLY A 308 9.41 -9.07 -2.10
C GLY A 308 10.04 -7.88 -2.80
N ALA A 309 11.36 -7.79 -2.84
CA ALA A 309 12.06 -6.67 -3.48
C ALA A 309 12.72 -7.07 -4.78
N GLY A 310 12.23 -6.55 -5.91
CA GLY A 310 12.77 -6.79 -7.25
C GLY A 310 11.64 -6.88 -8.27
N ASN A 311 11.96 -7.25 -9.52
CA ASN A 311 10.95 -7.42 -10.55
C ASN A 311 10.51 -8.89 -10.59
N ASP A 312 9.46 -9.21 -9.87
CA ASP A 312 9.04 -10.59 -9.64
C ASP A 312 7.98 -11.08 -10.62
N THR A 313 7.96 -12.40 -10.88
CA THR A 313 6.87 -13.08 -11.58
C THR A 313 6.19 -14.06 -10.63
N LEU A 314 4.95 -13.76 -10.25
CA LEU A 314 4.16 -14.52 -9.27
C LEU A 314 2.97 -15.19 -9.94
N LYS A 315 2.77 -16.47 -9.64
CA LYS A 315 1.61 -17.25 -10.06
C LYS A 315 0.98 -17.93 -8.84
N GLY A 316 -0.31 -17.71 -8.61
CA GLY A 316 -1.09 -18.40 -7.57
C GLY A 316 -1.35 -19.84 -8.02
N GLY A 317 -2.18 -19.99 -9.04
CA GLY A 317 -2.46 -21.24 -9.70
C GLY A 317 -3.93 -21.64 -9.57
N VAL A 318 -4.24 -22.68 -8.80
CA VAL A 318 -5.61 -23.15 -8.60
C VAL A 318 -6.00 -23.00 -7.13
N GLY A 319 -7.10 -22.31 -6.89
CA GLY A 319 -7.72 -22.04 -5.59
C GLY A 319 -7.58 -20.57 -5.20
N ASP A 320 -8.24 -20.15 -4.11
CA ASP A 320 -8.18 -18.77 -3.64
C ASP A 320 -6.79 -18.41 -3.08
N ASP A 321 -5.99 -17.70 -3.87
CA ASP A 321 -4.61 -17.33 -3.55
C ASP A 321 -4.48 -15.88 -3.07
N SER A 322 -3.37 -15.56 -2.43
CA SER A 322 -2.99 -14.20 -2.02
C SER A 322 -1.59 -13.88 -2.54
N LEU A 323 -1.50 -12.95 -3.49
CA LEU A 323 -0.27 -12.58 -4.18
C LEU A 323 0.16 -11.17 -3.77
N TYR A 324 1.41 -11.01 -3.35
CA TYR A 324 2.00 -9.73 -2.96
C TYR A 324 3.22 -9.45 -3.84
N GLY A 325 3.13 -8.50 -4.76
CA GLY A 325 4.23 -8.13 -5.66
C GLY A 325 5.42 -7.58 -4.88
N GLY A 326 5.16 -6.60 -4.01
CA GLY A 326 6.18 -6.00 -3.17
C GLY A 326 6.72 -4.72 -3.81
N THR A 327 8.03 -4.53 -3.89
CA THR A 327 8.61 -3.36 -4.57
C THR A 327 9.22 -3.76 -5.89
N GLY A 328 8.99 -3.01 -6.96
CA GLY A 328 9.55 -3.28 -8.30
C GLY A 328 8.44 -3.39 -9.33
N THR A 329 8.78 -3.79 -10.55
CA THR A 329 7.82 -3.98 -11.65
C THR A 329 7.49 -5.47 -11.72
N ASN A 330 6.35 -5.86 -11.15
CA ASN A 330 5.99 -7.27 -10.98
C ASN A 330 4.96 -7.72 -12.01
N ILE A 331 4.95 -9.03 -12.29
CA ILE A 331 3.92 -9.71 -13.08
C ILE A 331 3.22 -10.72 -12.16
N LEU A 332 1.92 -10.53 -11.92
CA LEU A 332 1.12 -11.39 -11.05
C LEU A 332 0.04 -12.11 -11.85
N SER A 333 -0.23 -13.38 -11.57
CA SER A 333 -1.34 -14.14 -12.16
C SER A 333 -1.98 -15.00 -11.08
N GLY A 334 -3.28 -14.81 -10.83
CA GLY A 334 -4.00 -15.54 -9.78
C GLY A 334 -4.34 -16.94 -10.26
N GLY A 335 -4.84 -17.03 -11.49
CA GLY A 335 -5.31 -18.28 -12.06
C GLY A 335 -6.74 -18.57 -11.61
N ALA A 336 -7.07 -19.84 -11.43
CA ALA A 336 -8.44 -20.24 -11.18
C ALA A 336 -8.76 -20.14 -9.68
N GLY A 337 -9.54 -19.15 -9.26
CA GLY A 337 -9.85 -18.96 -7.85
C GLY A 337 -10.63 -17.68 -7.64
N ALA A 338 -10.91 -17.36 -6.38
CA ALA A 338 -11.19 -15.96 -6.02
C ALA A 338 -9.94 -15.43 -5.33
N ASP A 339 -9.09 -14.76 -6.10
CA ASP A 339 -7.74 -14.41 -5.71
C ASP A 339 -7.66 -12.99 -5.15
N ARG A 340 -6.57 -12.74 -4.42
CA ARG A 340 -6.26 -11.44 -3.87
C ARG A 340 -4.89 -10.98 -4.34
N PHE A 341 -4.86 -9.87 -5.06
CA PHE A 341 -3.63 -9.22 -5.51
C PHE A 341 -3.34 -8.00 -4.66
N HIS A 342 -2.09 -7.89 -4.21
CA HIS A 342 -1.52 -6.68 -3.64
C HIS A 342 -0.31 -6.32 -4.50
N SER A 343 -0.48 -5.41 -5.47
CA SER A 343 0.58 -5.07 -6.43
C SER A 343 1.82 -4.52 -5.72
N GLY A 344 1.60 -3.53 -4.85
CA GLY A 344 2.65 -2.92 -4.05
C GLY A 344 3.20 -1.66 -4.71
N ASP A 345 4.50 -1.42 -4.58
CA ASP A 345 5.16 -0.25 -5.14
C ASP A 345 5.75 -0.59 -6.51
N GLY A 346 5.38 0.16 -7.54
CA GLY A 346 6.00 0.04 -8.85
C GLY A 346 5.02 0.26 -9.99
N ALA A 347 5.31 -0.37 -11.13
CA ALA A 347 4.43 -0.43 -12.28
C ALA A 347 4.08 -1.89 -12.54
N ASP A 348 3.08 -2.40 -11.82
CA ASP A 348 2.79 -3.82 -11.78
C ASP A 348 1.78 -4.24 -12.86
N THR A 349 1.88 -5.48 -13.32
CA THR A 349 0.92 -6.06 -14.27
C THR A 349 0.29 -7.31 -13.69
N VAL A 350 -1.01 -7.27 -13.43
CA VAL A 350 -1.79 -8.47 -13.16
C VAL A 350 -2.27 -9.05 -14.48
N ARG A 351 -1.80 -10.25 -14.83
CA ARG A 351 -2.05 -10.88 -16.12
C ARG A 351 -2.93 -12.11 -15.96
N ASP A 352 -4.18 -12.00 -16.41
CA ASP A 352 -5.14 -13.09 -16.28
C ASP A 352 -6.24 -13.10 -17.35
N THR A 353 -7.04 -14.16 -17.41
CA THR A 353 -8.21 -14.23 -18.30
C THR A 353 -9.44 -13.60 -17.65
N LEU A 354 -10.45 -13.20 -18.44
CA LEU A 354 -11.73 -12.76 -17.86
C LEU A 354 -12.40 -13.84 -16.99
N ALA A 355 -12.19 -15.12 -17.27
CA ALA A 355 -12.83 -16.18 -16.48
C ALA A 355 -12.21 -16.25 -15.07
N ASP A 356 -10.90 -16.10 -15.03
CA ASP A 356 -10.07 -16.22 -13.84
C ASP A 356 -10.15 -14.96 -12.97
N LEU A 357 -10.31 -13.77 -13.59
CA LEU A 357 -10.60 -12.52 -12.86
C LEU A 357 -11.94 -12.51 -12.09
N HIS A 358 -12.77 -13.55 -12.17
CA HIS A 358 -14.09 -13.53 -11.54
C HIS A 358 -14.02 -13.82 -10.04
N GLY A 359 -14.33 -12.81 -9.22
CA GLY A 359 -14.31 -12.92 -7.76
C GLY A 359 -13.06 -12.33 -7.12
N ASP A 360 -12.08 -11.95 -7.95
CA ASP A 360 -10.81 -11.43 -7.49
C ASP A 360 -10.91 -10.08 -6.81
N THR A 361 -9.90 -9.76 -6.02
CA THR A 361 -9.76 -8.49 -5.33
C THR A 361 -8.36 -7.91 -5.54
N PHE A 362 -8.30 -6.64 -5.92
CA PHE A 362 -7.08 -5.89 -6.18
C PHE A 362 -6.90 -4.83 -5.10
N ALA A 363 -5.76 -4.87 -4.41
CA ALA A 363 -5.38 -3.93 -3.38
C ALA A 363 -4.04 -3.28 -3.76
N ALA A 364 -3.80 -2.06 -3.26
CA ALA A 364 -2.67 -1.22 -3.63
C ALA A 364 -2.50 -0.95 -5.14
N PHE A 365 -3.55 -1.14 -5.95
CA PHE A 365 -3.51 -0.90 -7.39
C PHE A 365 -3.29 0.59 -7.70
N GLY A 366 -2.07 0.93 -8.12
CA GLY A 366 -1.60 2.29 -8.36
C GLY A 366 -1.92 2.81 -9.77
N ALA A 367 -1.58 4.08 -10.01
CA ALA A 367 -1.79 4.74 -11.30
C ALA A 367 -0.90 4.21 -12.44
N ASN A 368 0.17 3.48 -12.09
CA ASN A 368 1.09 2.87 -13.03
C ASN A 368 0.83 1.36 -13.23
N ASP A 369 -0.15 0.81 -12.52
CA ASP A 369 -0.47 -0.60 -12.60
C ASP A 369 -1.45 -0.88 -13.75
N ALA A 370 -1.40 -2.11 -14.26
CA ALA A 370 -2.27 -2.58 -15.31
C ALA A 370 -2.85 -3.97 -15.00
N VAL A 371 -4.10 -4.17 -15.37
CA VAL A 371 -4.65 -5.53 -15.54
C VAL A 371 -4.54 -5.89 -17.02
N HIS A 372 -3.71 -6.89 -17.33
CA HIS A 372 -3.56 -7.47 -18.66
C HIS A 372 -4.53 -8.64 -18.84
N ILE A 373 -5.68 -8.33 -19.43
CA ILE A 373 -6.74 -9.30 -19.73
C ILE A 373 -6.35 -10.10 -20.97
N GLN A 374 -6.08 -11.39 -20.81
CA GLN A 374 -5.69 -12.29 -21.88
C GLN A 374 -6.91 -12.89 -22.59
N GLY A 375 -6.81 -13.05 -23.91
CA GLY A 375 -7.82 -13.70 -24.74
C GLY A 375 -9.07 -12.86 -25.05
N ALA A 376 -9.13 -11.60 -24.62
CA ALA A 376 -10.31 -10.75 -24.78
C ALA A 376 -9.97 -9.34 -25.28
N LEU A 377 -10.77 -8.84 -26.24
CA LEU A 377 -10.81 -7.44 -26.64
C LEU A 377 -11.95 -6.77 -25.87
N VAL A 378 -11.61 -5.89 -24.95
CA VAL A 378 -12.57 -5.17 -24.10
C VAL A 378 -12.51 -3.70 -24.47
N GLY A 379 -13.61 -3.16 -24.98
CA GLY A 379 -13.74 -1.73 -25.19
C GLY A 379 -14.04 -1.01 -23.88
N ARG A 380 -13.80 0.31 -23.82
CA ARG A 380 -14.12 1.07 -22.61
C ARG A 380 -15.60 0.96 -22.29
N GLY A 381 -16.46 0.96 -23.32
CA GLY A 381 -17.92 0.79 -23.17
C GLY A 381 -18.37 -0.51 -22.51
N ASP A 382 -17.53 -1.54 -22.47
CA ASP A 382 -17.84 -2.84 -21.85
C ASP A 382 -17.51 -2.87 -20.34
N VAL A 383 -16.73 -1.89 -19.86
CA VAL A 383 -16.30 -1.79 -18.46
C VAL A 383 -17.33 -1.02 -17.66
N VAL A 384 -18.01 -1.71 -16.75
CA VAL A 384 -18.95 -1.11 -15.79
C VAL A 384 -18.29 -1.03 -14.43
N VAL A 385 -18.17 0.19 -13.88
CA VAL A 385 -17.62 0.43 -12.55
C VAL A 385 -18.75 0.80 -11.61
N THR A 386 -18.93 0.05 -10.54
CA THR A 386 -19.90 0.31 -9.47
C THR A 386 -19.14 0.66 -8.19
N PRO A 387 -19.12 1.94 -7.78
CA PRO A 387 -18.45 2.35 -6.54
C PRO A 387 -19.07 1.67 -5.31
N GLY A 388 -18.24 1.31 -4.33
CA GLY A 388 -18.68 0.80 -3.05
C GLY A 388 -19.49 1.83 -2.25
N ALA A 389 -20.36 1.34 -1.37
CA ALA A 389 -21.20 2.20 -0.54
C ALA A 389 -20.33 3.09 0.37
N GLY A 390 -20.47 4.42 0.23
CA GLY A 390 -19.84 5.40 1.11
C GLY A 390 -18.49 5.97 0.66
N GLY A 391 -18.00 5.66 -0.55
CA GLY A 391 -16.78 6.25 -1.12
C GLY A 391 -15.46 5.78 -0.48
N THR A 392 -15.52 5.09 0.65
CA THR A 392 -14.37 4.48 1.33
C THR A 392 -14.31 2.96 1.17
N GLY A 393 -15.34 2.35 0.58
CA GLY A 393 -15.36 0.94 0.21
C GLY A 393 -15.02 0.78 -1.25
N GLY A 394 -14.20 -0.23 -1.58
CA GLY A 394 -13.71 -0.50 -2.94
C GLY A 394 -14.79 -0.52 -4.03
N SER A 395 -14.36 -0.41 -5.29
CA SER A 395 -15.24 -0.41 -6.46
C SER A 395 -15.32 -1.80 -7.09
N SER A 396 -16.51 -2.19 -7.55
CA SER A 396 -16.70 -3.39 -8.35
C SER A 396 -16.53 -3.05 -9.83
N VAL A 397 -15.66 -3.78 -10.53
CA VAL A 397 -15.49 -3.66 -11.98
C VAL A 397 -16.11 -4.89 -12.64
N THR A 398 -17.02 -4.67 -13.58
CA THR A 398 -17.72 -5.73 -14.30
C THR A 398 -17.49 -5.62 -15.80
N ILE A 399 -17.07 -6.72 -16.43
CA ILE A 399 -16.84 -6.84 -17.88
C ILE A 399 -17.48 -8.14 -18.37
N GLY A 400 -18.48 -8.06 -19.24
CA GLY A 400 -19.08 -9.26 -19.84
C GLY A 400 -19.67 -10.29 -18.86
N GLY A 401 -19.95 -9.92 -17.61
CA GLY A 401 -20.42 -10.80 -16.54
C GLY A 401 -19.33 -11.28 -15.58
N THR A 402 -18.05 -11.08 -15.89
CA THR A 402 -16.94 -11.18 -14.94
C THR A 402 -16.97 -9.98 -14.03
N THR A 403 -16.76 -10.20 -12.73
CA THR A 403 -16.69 -9.12 -11.74
C THR A 403 -15.51 -9.35 -10.80
N PHE A 404 -14.67 -8.34 -10.64
CA PHE A 404 -13.66 -8.26 -9.59
C PHE A 404 -13.82 -6.97 -8.77
N GLN A 405 -13.15 -6.91 -7.64
CA GLN A 405 -13.16 -5.78 -6.72
C GLN A 405 -11.82 -5.04 -6.76
N MET A 406 -11.89 -3.73 -6.68
CA MET A 406 -10.75 -2.81 -6.57
C MET A 406 -10.87 -2.12 -5.22
N GLU A 407 -9.95 -2.41 -4.30
CA GLU A 407 -9.91 -1.75 -3.00
C GLU A 407 -9.45 -0.29 -3.13
N GLY A 408 -9.75 0.51 -2.10
CA GLY A 408 -9.47 1.95 -2.09
C GLY A 408 -10.56 2.80 -2.76
N ASP A 409 -10.36 4.12 -2.69
CA ASP A 409 -11.27 5.11 -3.25
C ASP A 409 -10.94 5.36 -4.73
N GLN A 410 -11.82 4.87 -5.61
CA GLN A 410 -11.72 5.08 -7.06
C GLN A 410 -12.64 6.21 -7.56
N SER A 411 -13.28 6.99 -6.67
CA SER A 411 -14.23 8.04 -7.05
C SER A 411 -13.59 9.23 -7.78
N GLY A 412 -12.27 9.37 -7.65
CA GLY A 412 -11.48 10.42 -8.27
C GLY A 412 -11.08 10.15 -9.72
N GLY A 413 -11.46 9.03 -10.33
CA GLY A 413 -10.99 8.64 -11.67
C GLY A 413 -11.84 7.60 -12.38
N ASP A 414 -11.28 7.01 -13.42
CA ASP A 414 -11.92 5.98 -14.22
C ASP A 414 -10.89 5.03 -14.84
N PHE A 415 -11.37 3.86 -15.27
CA PHE A 415 -10.54 2.90 -15.97
C PHE A 415 -10.43 3.25 -17.47
N MET A 416 -9.23 3.08 -18.03
CA MET A 416 -8.93 3.15 -19.45
C MET A 416 -8.68 1.73 -19.98
N THR A 417 -9.07 1.46 -21.22
CA THR A 417 -8.81 0.18 -21.89
C THR A 417 -8.01 0.37 -23.17
N VAL A 418 -7.03 -0.50 -23.40
CA VAL A 418 -6.32 -0.62 -24.69
C VAL A 418 -6.45 -2.06 -25.18
N ALA A 419 -7.39 -2.29 -26.09
CA ALA A 419 -7.60 -3.59 -26.72
C ALA A 419 -6.59 -3.80 -27.86
N ARG A 420 -5.95 -4.96 -27.87
CA ARG A 420 -4.73 -5.31 -28.61
C ARG A 420 -4.85 -6.68 -29.28
N GLY A 421 -4.18 -6.85 -30.42
CA GLY A 421 -4.14 -8.14 -31.14
C GLY A 421 -5.46 -8.54 -31.82
N THR A 422 -5.50 -9.78 -32.35
CA THR A 422 -6.70 -10.36 -32.98
C THR A 422 -6.79 -11.87 -32.72
N GLY A 423 -8.01 -12.41 -32.68
CA GLY A 423 -8.21 -13.86 -32.55
C GLY A 423 -7.59 -14.43 -31.27
N PRO A 424 -6.77 -15.49 -31.33
CA PRO A 424 -6.11 -16.07 -30.16
C PRO A 424 -5.14 -15.14 -29.42
N ASP A 425 -4.60 -14.13 -30.10
CA ASP A 425 -3.65 -13.16 -29.53
C ASP A 425 -4.36 -11.91 -28.97
N ALA A 426 -5.70 -11.92 -28.97
CA ALA A 426 -6.50 -10.85 -28.39
C ALA A 426 -6.14 -10.65 -26.91
N ASN A 427 -5.91 -9.41 -26.52
CA ASN A 427 -5.70 -9.05 -25.12
C ASN A 427 -6.08 -7.58 -24.88
N THR A 428 -6.29 -7.20 -23.64
CA THR A 428 -6.61 -5.81 -23.27
C THR A 428 -5.83 -5.39 -22.04
N LEU A 429 -5.22 -4.21 -22.09
CA LEU A 429 -4.73 -3.55 -20.87
C LEU A 429 -5.84 -2.69 -20.29
N LEU A 430 -6.11 -2.86 -19.00
CA LEU A 430 -7.02 -2.05 -18.22
C LEU A 430 -6.20 -1.31 -17.15
N THR A 431 -6.21 0.01 -17.16
CA THR A 431 -5.48 0.84 -16.19
C THR A 431 -6.42 1.81 -15.50
N PHE A 432 -6.12 2.21 -14.26
CA PHE A 432 -6.89 3.25 -13.58
C PHE A 432 -6.20 4.60 -13.72
N GLN A 433 -6.96 5.64 -14.03
CA GLN A 433 -6.43 6.98 -14.12
C GLN A 433 -7.40 7.99 -13.50
N ASN A 434 -6.85 8.84 -12.63
CA ASN A 434 -7.59 9.92 -12.01
C ASN A 434 -8.20 10.87 -13.05
N PHE A 435 -9.40 11.37 -12.77
CA PHE A 435 -9.99 12.46 -13.50
C PHE A 435 -9.13 13.69 -13.35
N LEU A 436 -9.04 14.43 -14.45
CA LEU A 436 -8.46 15.74 -14.38
C LEU A 436 -9.37 16.68 -13.59
N PRO A 437 -8.79 17.58 -12.78
CA PRO A 437 -9.48 18.78 -12.32
C PRO A 437 -10.11 19.51 -13.51
N THR A 438 -11.12 20.34 -13.25
CA THR A 438 -11.78 21.11 -14.32
C THR A 438 -10.77 21.94 -15.09
N LEU A 439 -10.55 21.57 -16.36
CA LEU A 439 -9.68 22.28 -17.27
C LEU A 439 -10.43 23.46 -17.91
N ALA A 440 -10.57 24.56 -17.16
CA ALA A 440 -11.04 25.84 -17.65
C ALA A 440 -10.05 26.96 -17.28
N GLU A 441 -9.55 27.66 -18.29
CA GLU A 441 -8.68 28.85 -18.16
C GLU A 441 -9.01 29.72 -16.94
N GLY A 442 -7.99 30.01 -16.12
CA GLY A 442 -8.04 30.75 -14.87
C GLY A 442 -8.47 29.91 -13.63
N ALA A 443 -8.81 28.63 -13.80
CA ALA A 443 -9.16 27.75 -12.69
C ALA A 443 -7.90 27.12 -12.08
N ARG A 444 -7.43 27.72 -10.99
CA ARG A 444 -6.27 27.23 -10.23
C ARG A 444 -6.41 25.73 -9.90
N VAL A 445 -5.39 24.95 -10.24
CA VAL A 445 -5.31 23.52 -9.91
C VAL A 445 -4.49 23.31 -8.64
N ASP A 446 -4.80 22.24 -7.91
CA ASP A 446 -4.04 21.84 -6.73
C ASP A 446 -2.63 21.39 -7.14
N SER A 447 -1.64 22.19 -6.76
CA SER A 447 -0.22 21.94 -7.06
C SER A 447 0.32 20.64 -6.47
N ALA A 448 -0.33 20.07 -5.46
CA ALA A 448 0.06 18.79 -4.87
C ALA A 448 -0.28 17.57 -5.77
N LYS A 449 -1.10 17.76 -6.82
CA LYS A 449 -1.50 16.71 -7.77
C LYS A 449 -0.68 16.69 -9.06
N ILE A 450 0.47 17.35 -9.09
CA ILE A 450 1.20 17.69 -10.31
C ILE A 450 2.53 16.96 -10.34
N ASN A 451 3.04 16.72 -11.56
CA ASN A 451 4.32 16.12 -11.97
C ASN A 451 4.12 14.96 -12.95
N GLY A 452 3.50 15.25 -14.10
CA GLY A 452 3.57 14.46 -15.34
C GLY A 452 3.52 12.96 -15.14
N ILE A 453 2.33 12.42 -14.89
CA ILE A 453 2.09 10.97 -14.91
C ILE A 453 1.59 10.62 -16.31
N ALA A 454 2.45 10.64 -17.32
CA ALA A 454 2.10 9.90 -18.54
C ALA A 454 1.72 8.48 -18.08
N ASN A 455 0.46 8.07 -18.26
CA ASN A 455 0.02 6.72 -17.93
C ASN A 455 0.76 5.79 -18.88
N GLU A 456 1.98 5.42 -18.51
CA GLU A 456 2.90 4.69 -19.37
C GLU A 456 2.27 3.40 -19.88
N PRO A 457 1.58 2.59 -19.04
CA PRO A 457 0.93 1.39 -19.55
C PRO A 457 -0.08 1.66 -20.67
N PHE A 458 -0.84 2.76 -20.59
CA PHE A 458 -1.76 3.17 -21.66
C PHE A 458 -1.04 3.60 -22.94
N LEU A 459 0.14 4.24 -22.83
CA LEU A 459 0.92 4.79 -23.95
C LEU A 459 2.03 3.87 -24.48
N THR A 460 2.14 2.65 -23.95
CA THR A 460 3.08 1.63 -24.45
C THR A 460 2.48 0.90 -25.66
N GLY A 461 3.29 0.75 -26.70
CA GLY A 461 2.92 0.00 -27.90
C GLY A 461 3.06 -1.51 -27.75
N ASP A 462 2.29 -2.21 -28.56
CA ASP A 462 2.39 -3.65 -28.85
C ASP A 462 2.60 -3.90 -30.36
N GLY A 463 2.79 -2.83 -31.14
CA GLY A 463 2.85 -2.89 -32.60
C GLY A 463 1.50 -3.03 -33.32
N ALA A 464 0.37 -3.04 -32.60
CA ALA A 464 -0.97 -3.22 -33.21
C ALA A 464 -1.89 -2.01 -33.04
N VAL A 465 -1.83 -1.32 -31.91
CA VAL A 465 -2.73 -0.19 -31.61
C VAL A 465 -2.09 1.15 -31.97
N GLY A 466 -2.78 1.91 -32.82
CA GLY A 466 -2.41 3.29 -33.12
C GLY A 466 -2.93 4.27 -32.09
N TYR A 467 -2.33 5.46 -31.99
CA TYR A 467 -2.81 6.55 -31.15
C TYR A 467 -3.06 7.82 -31.96
N THR A 468 -4.01 8.63 -31.51
CA THR A 468 -4.28 9.96 -32.04
C THR A 468 -4.18 10.97 -30.91
N ALA A 469 -3.48 12.08 -31.18
CA ALA A 469 -3.51 13.27 -30.34
C ALA A 469 -4.46 14.32 -30.93
N GLU A 470 -5.23 15.00 -30.06
CA GLU A 470 -6.08 16.13 -30.44
C GLU A 470 -5.78 17.34 -29.54
N LEU A 471 -5.50 18.50 -30.13
CA LEU A 471 -5.35 19.77 -29.41
C LEU A 471 -6.71 20.32 -28.97
N LYS A 472 -7.02 20.19 -27.67
CA LYS A 472 -8.26 20.67 -27.05
C LYS A 472 -8.24 22.17 -26.81
N SER A 473 -7.18 22.67 -26.17
CA SER A 473 -6.97 24.09 -25.90
C SER A 473 -5.52 24.51 -26.10
N ALA A 474 -5.35 25.79 -26.42
CA ALA A 474 -4.05 26.45 -26.52
C ALA A 474 -4.27 27.93 -26.15
N ALA A 475 -4.44 28.19 -24.86
CA ALA A 475 -4.66 29.50 -24.29
C ALA A 475 -3.42 29.85 -23.46
N SER A 476 -2.38 30.36 -24.12
CA SER A 476 -1.10 30.72 -23.46
C SER A 476 -0.65 32.11 -23.90
N ALA A 477 0.13 32.77 -23.04
CA ALA A 477 0.80 34.02 -23.40
C ALA A 477 1.93 33.82 -24.43
N TYR A 478 2.37 32.57 -24.64
CA TYR A 478 3.48 32.23 -25.52
C TYR A 478 3.04 31.44 -26.76
N ALA A 479 3.74 31.69 -27.87
CA ALA A 479 3.61 30.86 -29.06
C ALA A 479 4.43 29.56 -28.87
N ASN A 480 3.88 28.64 -28.10
CA ASN A 480 4.55 27.38 -27.76
C ASN A 480 4.67 26.45 -28.97
N THR A 481 5.64 25.56 -28.91
CA THR A 481 5.79 24.44 -29.85
C THR A 481 5.55 23.14 -29.09
N LEU A 482 4.60 22.34 -29.54
CA LEU A 482 4.27 21.03 -28.95
C LEU A 482 4.79 19.92 -29.85
N GLY A 483 5.44 18.93 -29.28
CA GLY A 483 5.90 17.73 -29.98
C GLY A 483 5.69 16.47 -29.18
N TYR A 484 6.03 15.35 -29.82
CA TYR A 484 6.09 14.04 -29.21
C TYR A 484 7.39 13.34 -29.58
N TYR A 485 7.76 12.35 -28.80
CA TYR A 485 8.89 11.47 -29.06
C TYR A 485 8.51 10.06 -28.65
N LYS A 486 9.29 9.11 -29.15
CA LYS A 486 9.17 7.73 -28.76
C LYS A 486 10.34 7.32 -27.88
N ILE A 487 10.08 6.38 -26.99
CA ILE A 487 11.09 5.79 -26.14
C ILE A 487 11.08 4.31 -26.47
N ALA A 488 12.21 3.81 -26.99
CA ALA A 488 12.37 2.40 -27.25
C ALA A 488 12.32 1.59 -25.94
N ALA A 489 12.14 0.28 -26.05
CA ALA A 489 12.09 -0.62 -24.90
C ALA A 489 13.37 -0.58 -24.03
N ASP A 490 14.50 -0.13 -24.58
CA ASP A 490 15.79 0.03 -23.88
C ASP A 490 16.00 1.42 -23.28
N GLY A 491 14.96 2.28 -23.25
CA GLY A 491 15.05 3.63 -22.69
C GLY A 491 15.52 4.70 -23.68
N THR A 492 15.96 4.32 -24.89
CA THR A 492 16.48 5.29 -25.88
C THR A 492 15.37 6.16 -26.47
N ILE A 493 15.55 7.48 -26.44
CA ILE A 493 14.65 8.45 -27.07
C ILE A 493 14.92 8.54 -28.58
N GLY A 494 13.87 8.35 -29.37
CA GLY A 494 13.85 8.45 -30.83
C GLY A 494 12.60 9.13 -31.38
N ASP A 495 12.50 9.21 -32.71
CA ASP A 495 11.31 9.71 -33.44
C ASP A 495 10.72 11.00 -32.85
N VAL A 496 11.57 12.02 -32.69
CA VAL A 496 11.17 13.33 -32.15
C VAL A 496 10.48 14.14 -33.26
N ASN A 497 9.18 14.33 -33.12
CA ASN A 497 8.34 14.95 -34.13
C ASN A 497 7.59 16.16 -33.54
N ILE A 498 7.32 17.15 -34.38
CA ILE A 498 6.51 18.32 -34.00
C ILE A 498 5.03 18.08 -34.33
N LEU A 499 4.17 18.16 -33.31
CA LEU A 499 2.72 18.15 -33.49
C LEU A 499 2.24 19.51 -33.99
N PHE A 500 2.58 20.57 -33.24
CA PHE A 500 2.15 21.94 -33.52
C PHE A 500 3.31 22.90 -33.37
N ASN A 501 3.72 23.50 -34.49
CA ASN A 501 4.79 24.49 -34.51
C ASN A 501 4.43 25.76 -33.72
N ASN A 502 3.17 26.20 -33.82
CA ASN A 502 2.63 27.35 -33.10
C ASN A 502 1.24 26.97 -32.55
N THR A 503 1.18 26.62 -31.27
CA THR A 503 -0.06 26.20 -30.60
C THR A 503 -1.17 27.25 -30.62
N MET A 504 -0.82 28.54 -30.66
CA MET A 504 -1.78 29.66 -30.71
C MET A 504 -2.45 29.84 -32.08
N ASN A 505 -1.92 29.20 -33.14
CA ASN A 505 -2.41 29.36 -34.51
C ASN A 505 -2.54 28.01 -35.24
N VAL A 506 -3.30 27.09 -34.63
CA VAL A 506 -3.64 25.79 -35.22
C VAL A 506 -5.05 25.84 -35.82
N ALA A 507 -5.14 25.64 -37.14
CA ALA A 507 -6.42 25.56 -37.85
C ALA A 507 -7.27 24.40 -37.31
N SER A 508 -8.60 24.58 -37.19
CA SER A 508 -9.49 23.59 -36.58
C SER A 508 -9.36 22.18 -37.18
N GLY A 509 -9.24 22.05 -38.51
CA GLY A 509 -9.08 20.75 -39.18
C GLY A 509 -7.68 20.14 -39.07
N ALA A 510 -6.72 20.83 -38.47
CA ALA A 510 -5.34 20.38 -38.28
C ALA A 510 -4.99 20.12 -36.81
N ARG A 511 -6.00 20.11 -35.91
CA ARG A 511 -5.81 19.88 -34.46
C ARG A 511 -5.66 18.41 -34.09
N THR A 512 -5.92 17.50 -35.01
CA THR A 512 -5.84 16.05 -34.80
C THR A 512 -4.65 15.51 -35.58
N VAL A 513 -3.78 14.77 -34.88
CA VAL A 513 -2.56 14.20 -35.45
C VAL A 513 -2.50 12.72 -35.10
N ASP A 514 -2.30 11.90 -36.12
CA ASP A 514 -2.00 10.48 -35.95
C ASP A 514 -0.57 10.34 -35.42
N LEU A 515 -0.43 9.71 -34.25
CA LEU A 515 0.87 9.41 -33.64
C LEU A 515 1.45 8.10 -34.19
N GLY A 516 0.68 7.38 -35.00
CA GLY A 516 1.02 6.08 -35.54
C GLY A 516 0.81 4.96 -34.53
N THR A 517 1.35 3.79 -34.88
CA THR A 517 1.31 2.56 -34.09
C THR A 517 2.68 2.32 -33.48
N PRO A 518 2.87 2.55 -32.17
CA PRO A 518 4.14 2.30 -31.52
C PRO A 518 4.45 0.80 -31.50
N ALA A 519 5.72 0.45 -31.70
CA ALA A 519 6.19 -0.93 -31.67
C ALA A 519 6.03 -1.58 -30.28
N ASP A 520 6.20 -2.89 -30.20
CA ASP A 520 6.16 -3.61 -28.93
C ASP A 520 7.21 -3.07 -27.94
N GLY A 521 6.75 -2.67 -26.76
CA GLY A 521 7.58 -2.02 -25.72
C GLY A 521 7.99 -0.57 -26.01
N GLU A 522 7.57 0.01 -27.15
CA GLU A 522 7.84 1.40 -27.48
C GLU A 522 6.81 2.33 -26.82
N ARG A 523 7.27 3.33 -26.07
CA ARG A 523 6.40 4.29 -25.38
C ARG A 523 6.26 5.58 -26.16
N VAL A 524 5.08 6.21 -26.11
CA VAL A 524 4.86 7.56 -26.64
C VAL A 524 4.86 8.59 -25.52
N ALA A 525 5.67 9.63 -25.66
CA ALA A 525 5.75 10.72 -24.70
C ALA A 525 5.71 12.08 -25.41
N PHE A 526 5.40 13.13 -24.65
CA PHE A 526 5.13 14.46 -25.17
C PHE A 526 6.07 15.49 -24.57
N PHE A 527 6.31 16.57 -25.31
CA PHE A 527 7.08 17.70 -24.81
C PHE A 527 6.55 19.04 -25.32
N LEU A 528 6.69 20.07 -24.49
CA LEU A 528 6.37 21.45 -24.82
C LEU A 528 7.63 22.31 -24.77
N ILE A 529 7.95 23.00 -25.86
CA ILE A 529 8.96 24.07 -25.87
C ILE A 529 8.24 25.38 -25.62
N GLN A 530 8.46 25.96 -24.44
CA GLN A 530 7.87 27.25 -24.09
C GLN A 530 8.36 28.33 -25.06
N ASN A 531 7.42 29.08 -25.63
CA ASN A 531 7.65 30.13 -26.61
C ASN A 531 8.52 29.68 -27.81
N GLY A 532 8.50 28.38 -28.12
CA GLY A 532 9.36 27.76 -29.13
C GLY A 532 9.23 28.41 -30.51
N PHE A 533 8.01 28.75 -30.93
CA PHE A 533 7.77 29.34 -32.25
C PHE A 533 8.37 30.74 -32.37
N SER A 534 8.16 31.59 -31.37
CA SER A 534 8.73 32.95 -31.39
C SER A 534 10.25 32.90 -31.38
N LYS A 535 10.83 31.88 -30.73
CA LYS A 535 12.27 31.77 -30.55
C LYS A 535 12.98 31.14 -31.73
N PHE A 536 12.45 30.06 -32.27
CA PHE A 536 13.10 29.23 -33.28
C PHE A 536 12.38 29.24 -34.64
N GLY A 537 11.19 29.85 -34.71
CA GLY A 537 10.33 29.80 -35.90
C GLY A 537 9.64 28.44 -36.04
N ALA A 538 9.27 28.10 -37.27
CA ALA A 538 8.80 26.75 -37.58
C ALA A 538 9.99 25.79 -37.51
N LEU A 539 10.05 24.97 -36.47
CA LEU A 539 11.08 23.96 -36.31
C LEU A 539 10.92 22.88 -37.39
N PRO A 540 12.04 22.46 -38.01
CA PRO A 540 12.04 21.35 -38.96
C PRO A 540 11.85 20.01 -38.24
N ASP A 541 11.35 19.02 -38.98
CA ASP A 541 11.15 17.65 -38.50
C ASP A 541 12.46 16.82 -38.57
N ASN A 542 13.52 17.35 -37.94
CA ASN A 542 14.82 16.70 -37.85
C ASN A 542 15.44 16.87 -36.46
N LEU A 543 14.57 16.75 -35.46
CA LEU A 543 14.90 16.91 -34.06
C LEU A 543 15.36 15.60 -33.43
N SER A 544 16.15 15.71 -32.39
CA SER A 544 16.58 14.58 -31.56
C SER A 544 16.88 15.06 -30.14
N PHE A 545 16.45 14.31 -29.14
CA PHE A 545 16.92 14.46 -27.77
C PHE A 545 18.24 13.71 -27.60
N VAL A 546 19.28 14.41 -27.17
CA VAL A 546 20.64 13.86 -27.06
C VAL A 546 21.18 13.99 -25.64
N THR A 547 22.12 13.11 -25.27
CA THR A 547 22.84 13.22 -24.01
C THR A 547 23.54 14.58 -23.91
N PRO A 548 23.50 15.27 -22.75
CA PRO A 548 24.17 16.55 -22.59
C PRO A 548 25.64 16.53 -22.99
N GLY A 549 26.03 17.46 -23.85
CA GLY A 549 27.42 17.61 -24.31
C GLY A 549 27.86 16.64 -25.42
N THR A 550 26.96 15.77 -25.91
CA THR A 550 27.24 14.86 -27.03
C THR A 550 26.19 15.02 -28.14
N GLY A 551 26.29 14.20 -29.19
CA GLY A 551 25.25 14.03 -30.22
C GLY A 551 24.62 12.64 -30.22
N THR A 552 24.77 11.88 -29.12
CA THR A 552 24.19 10.54 -28.98
C THR A 552 22.75 10.64 -28.52
N PRO A 553 21.82 9.81 -29.04
CA PRO A 553 20.46 9.73 -28.51
C PRO A 553 20.46 9.58 -26.98
N SER A 554 19.55 10.27 -26.31
CA SER A 554 19.44 10.19 -24.85
C SER A 554 18.73 8.92 -24.43
N ASP A 555 19.08 8.44 -23.24
CA ASP A 555 18.45 7.31 -22.57
C ASP A 555 17.80 7.84 -21.29
N VAL A 556 16.51 7.56 -21.11
CA VAL A 556 15.73 8.04 -19.95
C VAL A 556 16.17 7.37 -18.65
N ASP A 557 16.71 6.15 -18.73
CA ASP A 557 17.07 5.34 -17.55
C ASP A 557 18.38 5.81 -16.91
N LEU A 558 19.17 6.62 -17.62
CA LEU A 558 20.39 7.23 -17.09
C LEU A 558 20.12 8.45 -16.18
N GLY A 559 18.87 8.91 -16.07
CA GLY A 559 18.47 10.02 -15.19
C GLY A 559 19.10 11.37 -15.52
N VAL A 560 19.68 11.51 -16.71
CA VAL A 560 20.29 12.77 -17.18
C VAL A 560 19.27 13.51 -18.07
N PRO A 561 18.84 14.74 -17.70
CA PRO A 561 17.91 15.49 -18.53
C PRO A 561 18.45 15.71 -19.95
N PRO A 562 17.73 15.27 -21.00
CA PRO A 562 18.20 15.37 -22.38
C PRO A 562 18.27 16.81 -22.88
N VAL A 563 19.06 17.04 -23.93
CA VAL A 563 19.08 18.32 -24.66
C VAL A 563 18.45 18.14 -26.03
N LEU A 564 17.54 19.04 -26.41
CA LEU A 564 16.95 19.03 -27.75
C LEU A 564 17.93 19.62 -28.78
N SER A 565 18.15 18.87 -29.86
CA SER A 565 19.02 19.24 -30.98
C SER A 565 18.25 19.18 -32.30
N SER A 566 18.61 20.06 -33.24
CA SER A 566 18.21 19.97 -34.64
C SER A 566 19.42 19.70 -35.51
N ALA A 567 19.31 18.80 -36.49
CA ALA A 567 20.38 18.56 -37.45
C ALA A 567 20.74 19.81 -38.29
N THR A 568 19.82 20.78 -38.41
CA THR A 568 20.02 22.02 -39.17
C THR A 568 20.39 23.21 -38.30
N LEU A 569 19.81 23.31 -37.09
CA LEU A 569 20.00 24.48 -36.21
C LEU A 569 21.01 24.22 -35.07
N GLY A 570 21.46 22.98 -34.88
CA GLY A 570 22.29 22.56 -33.75
C GLY A 570 21.48 22.47 -32.46
N LEU A 571 22.16 22.60 -31.31
CA LEU A 571 21.53 22.56 -29.99
C LEU A 571 20.56 23.74 -29.81
N LEU A 572 19.30 23.44 -29.47
CA LEU A 572 18.24 24.42 -29.32
C LEU A 572 18.27 25.05 -27.92
N ASN A 573 19.24 25.93 -27.68
CA ASN A 573 19.50 26.49 -26.36
C ASN A 573 18.54 27.62 -25.94
N GLY A 574 18.27 27.67 -24.62
CA GLY A 574 17.65 28.78 -23.90
C GLY A 574 16.12 28.90 -24.03
N ALA A 575 15.45 27.86 -24.52
CA ALA A 575 14.02 27.70 -24.28
C ALA A 575 13.86 26.60 -23.24
N THR A 576 12.88 26.75 -22.36
CA THR A 576 12.52 25.71 -21.40
C THR A 576 11.71 24.65 -22.13
N ILE A 577 12.02 23.38 -21.83
CA ILE A 577 11.32 22.22 -22.39
C ILE A 577 10.70 21.47 -21.23
N PHE A 578 9.40 21.23 -21.31
CA PHE A 578 8.65 20.42 -20.36
C PHE A 578 8.30 19.08 -21.00
N HIS A 579 8.44 18.01 -20.23
CA HIS A 579 8.19 16.64 -20.66
C HIS A 579 7.00 16.06 -19.91
N SER A 580 6.21 15.22 -20.59
CA SER A 580 5.16 14.43 -19.94
C SER A 580 5.68 13.41 -18.93
N LEU A 581 6.99 13.16 -18.95
CA LEU A 581 7.73 12.34 -17.98
C LEU A 581 8.40 13.27 -16.96
N SER A 582 7.99 13.15 -15.70
CA SER A 582 8.47 14.01 -14.61
C SER A 582 9.99 14.00 -14.45
N THR A 583 10.62 12.82 -14.56
CA THR A 583 12.07 12.60 -14.42
C THR A 583 12.92 13.36 -15.44
N LEU A 584 12.34 13.80 -16.56
CA LEU A 584 13.02 14.56 -17.60
C LEU A 584 12.85 16.07 -17.44
N ASN A 585 12.03 16.54 -16.49
CA ASN A 585 11.81 17.96 -16.26
C ASN A 585 12.94 18.61 -15.43
N PRO A 586 13.36 19.84 -15.76
CA PRO A 586 14.41 20.53 -15.00
C PRO A 586 14.02 20.75 -13.52
N ASN A 587 14.90 20.37 -12.59
CA ASN A 587 14.70 20.49 -11.13
C ASN A 587 13.38 19.87 -10.61
N ASP A 588 12.86 18.84 -11.27
CA ASP A 588 11.60 18.16 -10.92
C ASP A 588 10.40 19.13 -10.84
N ALA A 589 10.41 20.18 -11.66
CA ALA A 589 9.40 21.23 -11.62
C ALA A 589 8.02 20.73 -12.08
N LEU A 590 7.00 21.03 -11.24
CA LEU A 590 5.57 20.80 -11.45
C LEU A 590 5.06 21.60 -12.64
N GLN A 591 4.94 20.97 -13.82
CA GLN A 591 4.60 21.67 -15.08
C GLN A 591 3.68 20.87 -16.03
N VAL A 592 3.39 19.60 -15.70
CA VAL A 592 2.51 18.75 -16.52
C VAL A 592 1.55 17.99 -15.61
N LEU A 593 0.31 17.85 -16.07
CA LEU A 593 -0.74 17.06 -15.43
C LEU A 593 -1.38 16.14 -16.46
N SER A 594 -1.78 14.95 -16.03
CA SER A 594 -2.46 13.96 -16.85
C SER A 594 -3.62 13.34 -16.09
N GLY A 595 -4.62 12.93 -16.84
CA GLY A 595 -5.74 12.18 -16.29
C GLY A 595 -6.81 11.96 -17.33
N THR A 596 -8.01 11.55 -16.92
CA THR A 596 -9.06 11.21 -17.88
C THR A 596 -10.17 12.26 -17.91
N SER A 597 -10.83 12.35 -19.05
CA SER A 597 -12.14 13.00 -19.13
C SER A 597 -13.19 12.17 -18.41
N ALA A 598 -14.30 12.80 -17.99
CA ALA A 598 -15.43 12.09 -17.39
C ALA A 598 -15.88 10.91 -18.29
N GLY A 599 -15.88 9.69 -17.73
CA GLY A 599 -16.20 8.46 -18.45
C GLY A 599 -15.00 7.73 -19.07
N GLY A 600 -13.76 8.18 -18.84
CA GLY A 600 -12.56 7.37 -19.12
C GLY A 600 -12.33 7.07 -20.61
N LYS A 601 -12.73 7.97 -21.52
CA LYS A 601 -12.60 7.76 -22.97
C LYS A 601 -11.34 8.36 -23.57
N GLU A 602 -10.75 9.33 -22.89
CA GLU A 602 -9.63 10.11 -23.38
C GLU A 602 -8.66 10.32 -22.22
N LEU A 603 -7.38 10.03 -22.44
CA LEU A 603 -6.30 10.49 -21.57
C LEU A 603 -6.00 11.93 -21.97
N LEU A 604 -6.28 12.92 -21.11
CA LEU A 604 -5.87 14.30 -21.37
C LEU A 604 -4.54 14.60 -20.68
N ILE A 605 -3.75 15.46 -21.32
CA ILE A 605 -2.46 15.93 -20.83
C ILE A 605 -2.47 17.46 -20.94
N GLY A 606 -2.29 18.12 -19.80
CA GLY A 606 -2.17 19.57 -19.67
C GLY A 606 -0.72 19.98 -19.40
N PHE A 607 -0.23 20.98 -20.11
CA PHE A 607 1.07 21.60 -19.91
C PHE A 607 0.90 23.03 -19.40
N GLU A 608 1.81 23.44 -18.53
CA GLU A 608 1.95 24.79 -17.96
C GLU A 608 3.18 25.49 -18.53
N ASP A 609 3.12 26.81 -18.67
CA ASP A 609 4.25 27.67 -19.02
C ASP A 609 4.99 28.26 -17.78
N LEU A 610 6.25 28.68 -17.93
CA LEU A 610 6.94 29.36 -16.82
C LEU A 610 6.28 30.73 -16.54
N PRO A 611 5.88 31.03 -15.29
CA PRO A 611 5.13 32.25 -15.00
C PRO A 611 5.97 33.51 -15.25
N ALA A 612 5.54 34.33 -16.20
CA ALA A 612 5.98 35.72 -16.32
C ALA A 612 4.90 36.66 -15.77
N ALA A 613 4.89 36.79 -14.44
CA ALA A 613 4.08 37.71 -13.63
C ALA A 613 2.63 37.26 -13.30
N THR A 614 2.49 36.73 -12.07
CA THR A 614 1.31 36.70 -11.18
C THR A 614 0.07 35.89 -11.61
N GLY A 615 -0.02 34.65 -11.13
CA GLY A 615 -1.19 34.20 -10.36
C GLY A 615 -2.15 33.19 -10.99
N ASP A 616 -1.88 32.66 -12.18
CA ASP A 616 -2.70 31.67 -12.89
C ASP A 616 -1.98 30.32 -13.01
N ASN A 617 -1.59 29.73 -11.87
CA ASN A 617 -1.16 28.33 -11.81
C ASN A 617 -2.37 27.38 -12.07
N ASP A 618 -2.95 27.43 -13.26
CA ASP A 618 -4.12 26.65 -13.65
C ASP A 618 -3.76 25.38 -14.45
N PHE A 619 -2.50 25.19 -14.86
CA PHE A 619 -2.00 23.98 -15.51
C PHE A 619 -2.72 23.64 -16.82
N GLN A 620 -3.16 24.66 -17.56
CA GLN A 620 -4.13 24.52 -18.66
C GLN A 620 -3.79 25.29 -19.93
N ASP A 621 -2.58 25.86 -20.03
CA ASP A 621 -2.11 26.60 -21.21
C ASP A 621 -2.30 25.81 -22.51
N ILE A 622 -1.83 24.55 -22.51
CA ILE A 622 -1.97 23.62 -23.62
C ILE A 622 -2.57 22.32 -23.11
N VAL A 623 -3.73 21.93 -23.63
CA VAL A 623 -4.36 20.64 -23.32
C VAL A 623 -4.50 19.82 -24.59
N ILE A 624 -3.97 18.59 -24.55
CA ILE A 624 -4.20 17.58 -25.58
C ILE A 624 -4.98 16.39 -25.02
N SER A 625 -5.74 15.70 -25.87
CA SER A 625 -6.26 14.37 -25.55
C SER A 625 -5.57 13.31 -26.38
N ILE A 626 -5.31 12.16 -25.78
CA ILE A 626 -4.84 10.95 -26.44
C ILE A 626 -5.96 9.91 -26.45
N LYS A 627 -6.14 9.31 -27.62
CA LYS A 627 -7.08 8.22 -27.89
C LYS A 627 -6.36 7.09 -28.57
N THR A 628 -6.82 5.88 -28.32
CA THR A 628 -6.49 4.75 -29.19
C THR A 628 -7.27 4.91 -30.51
N ASN A 629 -6.64 4.57 -31.62
CA ASN A 629 -7.23 4.60 -32.97
C ASN A 629 -8.15 3.41 -33.23
N THR A 630 -8.22 2.47 -32.28
CA THR A 630 -9.03 1.26 -32.34
C THR A 630 -10.42 1.46 -31.75
N ASP A 631 -11.01 2.64 -31.97
CA ASP A 631 -12.40 3.07 -31.68
C ASP A 631 -13.26 2.07 -30.86
N ASP A 632 -13.70 2.48 -29.66
CA ASP A 632 -14.85 1.92 -28.92
C ASP A 632 -15.82 1.20 -29.89
N PHE A 633 -15.80 -0.15 -29.92
CA PHE A 633 -16.46 -0.97 -30.94
C PHE A 633 -17.90 -0.50 -31.23
N LEU A 634 -18.09 0.23 -32.33
CA LEU A 634 -19.39 0.28 -33.00
C LEU A 634 -19.53 -1.02 -33.79
N LEU A 635 -20.16 -2.02 -33.18
CA LEU A 635 -20.83 -3.05 -33.95
C LEU A 635 -21.89 -2.37 -34.83
N ALA A 636 -21.57 -2.20 -36.12
CA ALA A 636 -22.57 -2.11 -37.17
C ALA A 636 -21.99 -2.55 -38.53
N ALA A 637 -21.94 -3.87 -38.74
CA ALA A 637 -22.44 -4.54 -39.94
C ALA A 637 -22.55 -6.05 -39.72
#